data_AF-A0A7W1LW41-F1
#
_entry.id   AF-A0A7W1LW41-F1
#
_cell.length_a   1.000
_cell.length_b   1.000
_cell.length_c   1.000
_cell.angle_alpha   90.00
_cell.angle_beta   90.00
_cell.angle_gamma   90.00
#
_symmetry.space_group_name_H-M   'P 1'
#
loop_
_entity.id
_entity.type
_entity.pdbx_description
1 polymer ?
#
loop_
_entity_poly.entity_id
_entity_poly.type
_entity_poly.pdbx_seq_one_letter_code
_entity_poly.pdbx_strand_id
1 'polypeptide(L)'
;MKDRLRSVLCWIVLAAVLLSGTGSALPQGQTQNANRSQQAWTLDEALAQLQIYPDDAYLQYVALQLALRQNRFEEIAGRIATMLGRTGGDVLADARTARTNDVDLFSIFTGALAVQESLQLDTMRGNTPARARTLATTITATTNTNANATRSAQTPRRNRRSRRRRPTSSPVTNAPAMAAPTQSERATLAAQEKRRKEIVPIASITGPTIKGHPWEQMLAGRKPEISQLSRYVPEDFYLVEFRSLTKLLQAMDTSDLWGTHLFNQAYREARTQNVGERIKRQLVLETEPVLRPFYDLVVSEVAVTGSDPFAREGSDVTILFQIKQPEIFKARMESFMVNAEKAHADAKRSTGNILGVDYVQLETPDRVVSVFAADPAPDIHVRSNSKAALERVIEAIKGKSADGRAVRRLGEATEFAYIRTLMPRGAREEDGLVYMSDPFIRRLVGPQLKLTERRRMLCYNHLRMIGHASLLYRTERGSWPSSLEDLAETKTSPGLFGQGELSCPDGGKYSLSADGTSGVCSRHGRAEFMTPNIEIPVTEVTGLEADEYEAFLAEYNQYWRTYFDPIALRVKITPQQYRLETVVLPLIDNSIYTSLAGVLGGKPEALDPLPVPKRNILSIAARLDKEKYLPDITRMEREAKNDQFLRDLGVSGDAARNINLAEFVKKGLGNQVGMHVYDSSPTFDLNMSSVFGMLLGSGMGRTRTIGTEELLIGLAVAALNNPVYLSFPVQDAQVVDRFLNGMDTALAVTARGQSRGGWFSLEQDFYKFPLGQTHAYRAYGLRIGPLKLRFFWARIGGGLYIASRPFILEDLAAMEAERIRAAGGSGAAAATTTTTTALVQDFGPEGHAMVRLRPQNWNEVLPDFRLSWAENDREACLNNLGALAGVSRALTARTPGATTADAPTGEELDQLVWQYADKFQAVHLFCPEGGRYIASPDGRSVSCSIHGSVLDPRQPSAPTEASAPSKLLRELAGATATLNFTQDGLRAVVVIDRK
;
A
#
# COMPACT_ATOMS: atom_id res chain seq x y z
N MET A 1 -53.49 4.06 13.15
CA MET A 1 -53.52 2.62 12.77
C MET A 1 -53.59 2.38 11.26
N LYS A 2 -54.51 3.01 10.50
CA LYS A 2 -54.69 2.74 9.06
C LYS A 2 -53.41 2.89 8.20
N ASP A 3 -52.55 3.87 8.49
CA ASP A 3 -51.34 4.09 7.67
C ASP A 3 -50.23 3.06 7.90
N ARG A 4 -50.10 2.52 9.12
CA ARG A 4 -49.18 1.38 9.39
C ARG A 4 -49.65 0.11 8.68
N LEU A 5 -50.97 -0.11 8.56
CA LEU A 5 -51.52 -1.23 7.78
C LEU A 5 -51.20 -1.10 6.28
N ARG A 6 -51.25 0.13 5.73
CA ARG A 6 -50.89 0.39 4.32
C ARG A 6 -49.42 0.11 4.04
N SER A 7 -48.50 0.50 4.91
CA SER A 7 -47.08 0.17 4.75
C SER A 7 -46.84 -1.34 4.76
N VAL A 8 -47.44 -2.08 5.70
CA VAL A 8 -47.32 -3.55 5.76
C VAL A 8 -47.91 -4.22 4.52
N LEU A 9 -49.07 -3.77 4.03
CA LEU A 9 -49.66 -4.30 2.79
C LEU A 9 -48.78 -4.01 1.57
N CYS A 10 -48.14 -2.83 1.52
CA CYS A 10 -47.23 -2.46 0.44
C CYS A 10 -45.96 -3.34 0.42
N TRP A 11 -45.40 -3.65 1.60
CA TRP A 11 -44.28 -4.59 1.74
C TRP A 11 -44.66 -6.03 1.37
N ILE A 12 -45.87 -6.48 1.73
CA ILE A 12 -46.37 -7.82 1.34
C ILE A 12 -46.59 -7.91 -0.17
N VAL A 13 -47.13 -6.87 -0.82
CA VAL A 13 -47.28 -6.84 -2.29
C VAL A 13 -45.92 -6.75 -2.98
N LEU A 14 -44.95 -6.00 -2.45
CA LEU A 14 -43.59 -5.93 -3.00
C LEU A 14 -42.86 -7.28 -2.88
N ALA A 15 -43.00 -7.98 -1.74
CA ALA A 15 -42.47 -9.32 -1.54
C ALA A 15 -43.15 -10.35 -2.46
N ALA A 16 -44.48 -10.26 -2.67
CA ALA A 16 -45.20 -11.13 -3.58
C ALA A 16 -44.75 -10.96 -5.04
N VAL A 17 -44.50 -9.72 -5.49
CA VAL A 17 -43.99 -9.44 -6.85
C VAL A 17 -42.53 -9.90 -7.04
N LEU A 18 -41.71 -9.87 -5.97
CA LEU A 18 -40.34 -10.41 -6.00
C LEU A 18 -40.31 -11.96 -5.95
N LEU A 19 -41.32 -12.59 -5.32
CA LEU A 19 -41.43 -14.06 -5.23
C LEU A 19 -42.18 -14.69 -6.43
N SER A 20 -42.96 -13.91 -7.18
CA SER A 20 -43.68 -14.38 -8.39
C SER A 20 -42.89 -14.17 -9.69
N GLY A 21 -41.56 -14.23 -9.62
CA GLY A 21 -40.65 -14.08 -10.76
C GLY A 21 -40.70 -15.26 -11.73
N THR A 22 -41.85 -15.51 -12.36
CA THR A 22 -41.96 -16.46 -13.47
C THR A 22 -41.12 -15.96 -14.64
N GLY A 23 -40.17 -16.78 -15.07
CA GLY A 23 -39.24 -16.47 -16.15
C GLY A 23 -39.96 -16.18 -17.46
N SER A 24 -40.23 -14.90 -17.71
CA SER A 24 -40.73 -14.42 -18.99
C SER A 24 -39.56 -14.33 -19.94
N ALA A 25 -39.33 -15.41 -20.70
CA ALA A 25 -38.33 -15.44 -21.75
C ALA A 25 -38.56 -14.26 -22.72
N LEU A 26 -37.67 -13.28 -22.69
CA LEU A 26 -37.61 -12.24 -23.71
C LEU A 26 -37.37 -12.93 -25.06
N PRO A 27 -38.14 -12.59 -26.11
CA PRO A 27 -37.95 -13.21 -27.42
C PRO A 27 -36.56 -12.86 -27.92
N GLN A 28 -35.68 -13.87 -27.97
CA GLN A 28 -34.37 -13.74 -28.61
C GLN A 28 -34.60 -13.31 -30.06
N GLY A 29 -34.17 -12.10 -30.40
CA GLY A 29 -34.03 -11.68 -31.79
C GLY A 29 -33.00 -12.60 -32.44
N GLN A 30 -33.47 -13.62 -33.16
CA GLN A 30 -32.62 -14.57 -33.87
C GLN A 30 -31.90 -13.86 -35.02
N THR A 31 -30.71 -13.34 -34.73
CA THR A 31 -29.74 -12.91 -35.74
C THR A 31 -28.41 -13.64 -35.52
N GLN A 32 -28.24 -14.71 -36.31
CA GLN A 32 -26.95 -15.31 -36.70
C GLN A 32 -25.99 -15.73 -35.56
N ASN A 33 -26.14 -16.97 -35.04
CA ASN A 33 -25.12 -17.62 -34.20
C ASN A 33 -25.07 -19.15 -34.41
N ALA A 34 -24.83 -19.61 -35.64
CA ALA A 34 -24.65 -21.04 -35.93
C ALA A 34 -23.27 -21.60 -35.47
N ASN A 35 -22.27 -20.72 -35.27
CA ASN A 35 -20.86 -21.11 -35.07
C ASN A 35 -20.28 -20.66 -33.71
N ARG A 36 -21.08 -20.61 -32.64
CA ARG A 36 -20.63 -20.27 -31.27
C ARG A 36 -20.89 -21.39 -30.28
N SER A 37 -19.99 -21.56 -29.33
CA SER A 37 -20.12 -22.50 -28.21
C SER A 37 -21.25 -22.09 -27.26
N GLN A 38 -21.83 -23.08 -26.56
CA GLN A 38 -22.81 -22.82 -25.50
C GLN A 38 -22.22 -22.05 -24.30
N GLN A 39 -20.89 -21.94 -24.22
CA GLN A 39 -20.19 -21.13 -23.23
C GLN A 39 -19.93 -19.69 -23.68
N ALA A 40 -20.25 -19.29 -24.91
CA ALA A 40 -20.03 -17.92 -25.36
C ALA A 40 -20.69 -16.88 -24.43
N TRP A 41 -19.97 -15.80 -24.11
CA TRP A 41 -20.49 -14.72 -23.26
C TRP A 41 -21.52 -13.86 -23.99
N THR A 42 -22.56 -13.44 -23.29
CA THR A 42 -23.39 -12.28 -23.68
C THR A 42 -22.93 -11.04 -22.91
N LEU A 43 -23.22 -9.84 -23.44
CA LEU A 43 -22.86 -8.59 -22.75
C LEU A 43 -23.59 -8.49 -21.40
N ASP A 44 -24.86 -8.89 -21.34
CA ASP A 44 -25.64 -8.84 -20.11
C ASP A 44 -25.14 -9.85 -19.06
N GLU A 45 -24.71 -11.06 -19.46
CA GLU A 45 -24.04 -12.00 -18.56
C GLU A 45 -22.72 -11.46 -18.03
N ALA A 46 -21.87 -10.90 -18.91
CA ALA A 46 -20.59 -10.32 -18.51
C ALA A 46 -20.79 -9.15 -17.54
N LEU A 47 -21.77 -8.26 -17.80
CA LEU A 47 -22.12 -7.16 -16.91
C LEU A 47 -22.80 -7.61 -15.61
N ALA A 48 -23.49 -8.75 -15.60
CA ALA A 48 -24.03 -9.34 -14.38
C ALA A 48 -22.93 -9.93 -13.50
N GLN A 49 -21.98 -10.65 -14.09
CA GLN A 49 -20.82 -11.18 -13.37
C GLN A 49 -19.88 -10.06 -12.88
N LEU A 50 -19.67 -9.01 -13.67
CA LEU A 50 -18.85 -7.85 -13.27
C LEU A 50 -19.49 -7.00 -12.15
N GLN A 51 -20.80 -7.12 -11.90
CA GLN A 51 -21.41 -6.56 -10.69
C GLN A 51 -21.10 -7.36 -9.42
N ILE A 52 -20.67 -8.61 -9.57
CA ILE A 52 -20.25 -9.51 -8.48
C ILE A 52 -18.73 -9.40 -8.28
N TYR A 53 -17.96 -9.35 -9.37
CA TYR A 53 -16.50 -9.28 -9.40
C TYR A 53 -16.02 -8.02 -10.14
N PRO A 54 -16.16 -6.80 -9.58
CA PRO A 54 -15.85 -5.54 -10.29
C PRO A 54 -14.38 -5.42 -10.71
N ASP A 55 -13.47 -5.97 -9.90
CA ASP A 55 -12.01 -5.86 -10.07
C ASP A 55 -11.43 -7.04 -10.89
N ASP A 56 -12.28 -7.80 -11.59
CA ASP A 56 -11.87 -8.86 -12.52
C ASP A 56 -11.52 -8.26 -13.90
N ALA A 57 -10.23 -8.04 -14.13
CA ALA A 57 -9.69 -7.48 -15.38
C ALA A 57 -10.07 -8.27 -16.65
N TYR A 58 -10.35 -9.58 -16.56
CA TYR A 58 -10.82 -10.38 -17.70
C TYR A 58 -12.32 -10.13 -17.95
N LEU A 59 -13.16 -10.10 -16.91
CA LEU A 59 -14.57 -9.74 -17.09
C LEU A 59 -14.75 -8.30 -17.58
N GLN A 60 -13.91 -7.36 -17.10
CA GLN A 60 -13.85 -6.00 -17.64
C GLN A 60 -13.54 -6.04 -19.15
N TYR A 61 -12.49 -6.76 -19.54
CA TYR A 61 -12.10 -6.94 -20.95
C TYR A 61 -13.24 -7.53 -21.80
N VAL A 62 -13.87 -8.62 -21.34
CA VAL A 62 -15.00 -9.27 -22.05
C VAL A 62 -16.17 -8.30 -22.21
N ALA A 63 -16.56 -7.59 -21.14
CA ALA A 63 -17.65 -6.63 -21.19
C ALA A 63 -17.36 -5.49 -22.18
N LEU A 64 -16.13 -4.96 -22.18
CA LEU A 64 -15.70 -3.91 -23.11
C LEU A 64 -15.63 -4.40 -24.57
N GLN A 65 -15.14 -5.62 -24.83
CA GLN A 65 -15.11 -6.20 -26.19
C GLN A 65 -16.52 -6.42 -26.73
N LEU A 66 -17.41 -6.99 -25.91
CA LEU A 66 -18.80 -7.21 -26.31
C LEU A 66 -19.55 -5.89 -26.49
N ALA A 67 -19.24 -4.85 -25.69
CA ALA A 67 -19.76 -3.50 -25.89
C ALA A 67 -19.25 -2.85 -27.17
N LEU A 68 -17.96 -3.03 -27.52
CA LEU A 68 -17.37 -2.55 -28.77
C LEU A 68 -18.08 -3.17 -29.98
N ARG A 69 -18.29 -4.49 -29.98
CA ARG A 69 -19.07 -5.19 -31.04
C ARG A 69 -20.52 -4.69 -31.17
N GLN A 70 -21.09 -4.14 -30.10
CA GLN A 70 -22.47 -3.61 -30.07
C GLN A 70 -22.54 -2.08 -30.24
N ASN A 71 -21.42 -1.39 -30.47
CA ASN A 71 -21.33 0.07 -30.51
C ASN A 71 -21.80 0.78 -29.22
N ARG A 72 -21.61 0.13 -28.06
CA ARG A 72 -21.96 0.63 -26.71
C ARG A 72 -20.73 0.87 -25.83
N PHE A 73 -19.54 0.98 -26.42
CA PHE A 73 -18.28 1.03 -25.68
C PHE A 73 -18.26 2.14 -24.62
N GLU A 74 -18.51 3.41 -24.97
CA GLU A 74 -18.45 4.53 -24.00
C GLU A 74 -19.49 4.42 -22.87
N GLU A 75 -20.69 3.91 -23.16
CA GLU A 75 -21.73 3.66 -22.15
C GLU A 75 -21.23 2.65 -21.12
N ILE A 76 -20.67 1.54 -21.59
CA ILE A 76 -20.20 0.45 -20.74
C ILE A 76 -18.90 0.81 -20.03
N ALA A 77 -17.92 1.43 -20.70
CA ALA A 77 -16.69 1.92 -20.08
C ALA A 77 -16.99 2.94 -18.97
N GLY A 78 -17.93 3.87 -19.18
CA GLY A 78 -18.40 4.78 -18.14
C GLY A 78 -19.08 4.06 -16.98
N ARG A 79 -19.85 2.99 -17.25
CA ARG A 79 -20.48 2.15 -16.21
C ARG A 79 -19.45 1.36 -15.39
N ILE A 80 -18.48 0.70 -16.04
CA ILE A 80 -17.39 -0.05 -15.39
C ILE A 80 -16.55 0.89 -14.53
N ALA A 81 -16.15 2.04 -15.07
CA ALA A 81 -15.44 3.07 -14.30
C ALA A 81 -16.28 3.61 -13.12
N THR A 82 -17.60 3.52 -13.16
CA THR A 82 -18.47 3.86 -12.01
C THR A 82 -18.53 2.73 -10.98
N MET A 83 -18.33 1.46 -11.37
CA MET A 83 -18.21 0.33 -10.43
C MET A 83 -16.88 0.41 -9.67
N LEU A 84 -15.76 0.55 -10.38
CA LEU A 84 -14.41 0.71 -9.79
C LEU A 84 -14.30 1.96 -8.89
N GLY A 85 -15.03 3.03 -9.25
CA GLY A 85 -15.12 4.24 -8.43
C GLY A 85 -15.96 4.10 -7.15
N ARG A 86 -16.55 2.92 -6.88
CA ARG A 86 -17.30 2.61 -5.65
C ARG A 86 -16.57 1.62 -4.74
N THR A 87 -15.61 0.85 -5.26
CA THR A 87 -14.78 -0.08 -4.48
C THR A 87 -13.58 0.61 -3.83
N GLY A 88 -13.07 1.69 -4.44
CA GLY A 88 -12.09 2.58 -3.79
C GLY A 88 -12.69 3.37 -2.62
N GLY A 89 -12.24 3.09 -1.39
CA GLY A 89 -12.81 3.58 -0.13
C GLY A 89 -12.59 5.07 0.22
N ASP A 90 -12.68 6.00 -0.75
CA ASP A 90 -12.45 7.44 -0.54
C ASP A 90 -13.72 8.27 -0.82
N VAL A 91 -14.75 8.08 0.03
CA VAL A 91 -16.12 8.60 -0.16
C VAL A 91 -16.25 10.11 0.14
N LEU A 92 -15.14 10.82 0.39
CA LEU A 92 -15.11 12.26 0.73
C LEU A 92 -14.08 13.09 -0.07
N ALA A 93 -13.61 12.61 -1.21
CA ALA A 93 -12.77 13.37 -2.15
C ALA A 93 -13.50 13.62 -3.50
N ASP A 94 -13.25 14.77 -4.12
CA ASP A 94 -13.97 15.25 -5.31
C ASP A 94 -13.78 14.33 -6.53
N ALA A 95 -14.78 13.48 -6.81
CA ALA A 95 -14.76 12.42 -7.83
C ALA A 95 -14.72 12.89 -9.30
N ARG A 96 -14.40 14.17 -9.54
CA ARG A 96 -14.18 14.75 -10.88
C ARG A 96 -12.75 15.21 -11.13
N THR A 97 -11.91 15.34 -10.10
CA THR A 97 -10.57 15.91 -10.23
C THR A 97 -9.47 14.84 -10.22
N ALA A 98 -9.69 13.72 -9.53
CA ALA A 98 -8.74 12.61 -9.41
C ALA A 98 -8.37 11.97 -10.76
N ARG A 99 -9.38 11.60 -11.57
CA ARG A 99 -9.19 10.84 -12.83
C ARG A 99 -8.47 11.56 -13.97
N THR A 100 -8.16 12.84 -13.83
CA THR A 100 -7.34 13.57 -14.82
C THR A 100 -5.84 13.57 -14.48
N ASN A 101 -5.45 13.05 -13.30
CA ASN A 101 -4.05 12.91 -12.87
C ASN A 101 -3.64 11.44 -12.53
N ASP A 102 -4.57 10.53 -12.25
CA ASP A 102 -4.29 9.22 -11.62
C ASP A 102 -3.96 8.05 -12.59
N VAL A 103 -2.92 8.17 -13.43
CA VAL A 103 -2.21 6.99 -13.99
C VAL A 103 -0.70 7.20 -13.85
N ASP A 104 -0.18 6.96 -12.65
CA ASP A 104 1.25 7.10 -12.35
C ASP A 104 2.09 5.94 -12.94
N LEU A 105 2.37 6.03 -14.24
CA LEU A 105 3.32 5.15 -14.96
C LEU A 105 4.77 5.32 -14.47
N PHE A 106 5.04 6.32 -13.65
CA PHE A 106 6.36 6.69 -13.19
C PHE A 106 6.53 6.49 -11.67
N SER A 107 5.68 5.67 -11.05
CA SER A 107 5.77 5.28 -9.65
C SER A 107 7.14 4.71 -9.27
N ILE A 108 7.57 4.92 -8.01
CA ILE A 108 8.93 4.60 -7.55
C ILE A 108 9.11 3.09 -7.26
N PHE A 109 8.07 2.41 -6.75
CA PHE A 109 8.17 1.04 -6.21
C PHE A 109 7.18 0.04 -6.85
N THR A 110 6.86 0.25 -8.13
CA THR A 110 5.84 -0.47 -8.91
C THR A 110 4.41 -0.18 -8.45
N GLY A 111 3.52 0.10 -9.41
CA GLY A 111 2.08 0.32 -9.19
C GLY A 111 1.21 -0.50 -10.15
N ALA A 112 1.74 -1.59 -10.71
CA ALA A 112 1.25 -2.13 -11.96
C ALA A 112 -0.21 -2.59 -11.92
N LEU A 113 -0.75 -3.04 -10.78
CA LEU A 113 -2.14 -3.50 -10.71
C LEU A 113 -3.16 -2.37 -11.02
N ALA A 114 -3.06 -1.23 -10.35
CA ALA A 114 -3.93 -0.07 -10.59
C ALA A 114 -3.67 0.58 -11.97
N VAL A 115 -2.41 0.52 -12.42
CA VAL A 115 -1.98 0.97 -13.75
C VAL A 115 -2.49 0.06 -14.87
N GLN A 116 -2.60 -1.25 -14.65
CA GLN A 116 -3.02 -2.27 -15.64
C GLN A 116 -4.45 -2.05 -16.12
N GLU A 117 -5.42 -1.91 -15.22
CA GLU A 117 -6.84 -1.77 -15.59
C GLU A 117 -7.09 -0.46 -16.34
N SER A 118 -6.44 0.62 -15.89
CA SER A 118 -6.50 1.95 -16.52
C SER A 118 -5.91 1.92 -17.93
N LEU A 119 -4.71 1.33 -18.09
CA LEU A 119 -4.09 1.17 -19.41
C LEU A 119 -4.87 0.22 -20.32
N GLN A 120 -5.49 -0.85 -19.82
CA GLN A 120 -6.38 -1.70 -20.61
C GLN A 120 -7.56 -0.90 -21.16
N LEU A 121 -8.21 -0.08 -20.33
CA LEU A 121 -9.32 0.80 -20.73
C LEU A 121 -8.89 1.81 -21.81
N ASP A 122 -7.74 2.44 -21.66
CA ASP A 122 -7.25 3.45 -22.60
C ASP A 122 -6.74 2.84 -23.91
N THR A 123 -6.08 1.67 -23.87
CA THR A 123 -5.75 0.89 -25.07
C THR A 123 -7.02 0.46 -25.83
N MET A 124 -8.09 0.09 -25.12
CA MET A 124 -9.36 -0.30 -25.74
C MET A 124 -10.19 0.87 -26.27
N ARG A 125 -10.04 2.08 -25.73
CA ARG A 125 -10.64 3.30 -26.29
C ARG A 125 -10.06 3.65 -27.66
N GLY A 126 -8.76 3.40 -27.86
CA GLY A 126 -7.97 4.12 -28.84
C GLY A 126 -7.86 5.61 -28.47
N ASN A 127 -6.92 6.33 -29.09
CA ASN A 127 -6.58 7.69 -28.65
C ASN A 127 -7.68 8.73 -28.97
N THR A 128 -8.69 8.80 -28.11
CA THR A 128 -9.67 9.89 -28.02
C THR A 128 -9.30 10.72 -26.80
N PRO A 129 -8.58 11.84 -26.93
CA PRO A 129 -8.11 12.59 -25.77
C PRO A 129 -9.28 13.09 -24.94
N ALA A 130 -9.24 12.79 -23.64
CA ALA A 130 -10.12 13.41 -22.67
C ALA A 130 -10.00 14.94 -22.80
N ARG A 131 -11.15 15.62 -22.86
CA ARG A 131 -11.25 17.07 -23.11
C ARG A 131 -10.26 17.86 -22.25
N ALA A 132 -9.24 18.44 -22.91
CA ALA A 132 -8.39 19.45 -22.30
C ALA A 132 -9.26 20.61 -21.81
N ARG A 133 -9.41 20.76 -20.49
CA ARG A 133 -10.20 21.83 -19.89
C ARG A 133 -9.54 22.43 -18.65
N THR A 134 -8.29 22.86 -18.84
CA THR A 134 -7.59 23.73 -17.88
C THR A 134 -7.00 24.93 -18.62
N LEU A 135 -7.76 26.04 -18.62
CA LEU A 135 -7.27 27.42 -18.59
C LEU A 135 -8.46 28.39 -18.54
N ALA A 136 -8.27 29.52 -17.87
CA ALA A 136 -9.23 30.63 -17.71
C ALA A 136 -10.52 30.36 -16.90
N THR A 137 -10.38 30.16 -15.58
CA THR A 137 -11.17 30.98 -14.63
C THR A 137 -10.35 31.37 -13.39
N THR A 138 -9.53 32.42 -13.52
CA THR A 138 -9.05 33.16 -12.33
C THR A 138 -10.24 33.93 -11.75
N ILE A 139 -10.95 33.35 -10.78
CA ILE A 139 -11.83 34.15 -9.91
C ILE A 139 -10.97 34.66 -8.77
N THR A 140 -10.60 35.93 -8.87
CA THR A 140 -9.93 36.67 -7.80
C THR A 140 -10.87 36.73 -6.59
N ALA A 141 -10.60 35.91 -5.58
CA ALA A 141 -11.30 35.98 -4.29
C ALA A 141 -10.74 37.17 -3.47
N THR A 142 -11.00 38.39 -3.95
CA THR A 142 -10.70 39.60 -3.18
C THR A 142 -11.80 39.80 -2.15
N THR A 143 -11.56 39.36 -0.92
CA THR A 143 -12.30 39.85 0.24
C THR A 143 -12.11 41.36 0.33
N ASN A 144 -13.20 42.13 0.24
CA ASN A 144 -13.18 43.50 0.71
C ASN A 144 -14.53 43.92 1.30
N THR A 145 -14.45 44.41 2.53
CA THR A 145 -15.55 44.91 3.35
C THR A 145 -15.96 46.33 2.95
N ASN A 146 -17.17 46.72 3.39
CA ASN A 146 -17.70 48.07 3.61
C ASN A 146 -18.54 48.77 2.52
N ALA A 147 -19.77 49.07 2.97
CA ALA A 147 -20.46 50.37 2.94
C ALA A 147 -21.22 50.85 1.68
N ASN A 148 -22.52 51.04 1.90
CA ASN A 148 -23.37 52.17 1.49
C ASN A 148 -23.15 52.84 0.12
N ALA A 149 -24.15 52.72 -0.78
CA ALA A 149 -24.82 53.89 -1.35
C ALA A 149 -26.18 53.58 -2.02
N THR A 150 -27.13 54.47 -1.76
CA THR A 150 -28.50 54.61 -2.26
C THR A 150 -28.67 54.80 -3.79
N ARG A 151 -29.95 54.67 -4.24
CA ARG A 151 -30.58 55.20 -5.48
C ARG A 151 -30.25 54.45 -6.79
N SER A 152 -31.09 54.46 -7.84
CA SER A 152 -32.56 54.66 -8.00
C SER A 152 -32.91 54.52 -9.50
N ALA A 153 -34.16 54.20 -9.85
CA ALA A 153 -34.73 54.33 -11.21
C ALA A 153 -34.12 53.35 -12.27
N GLN A 154 -34.78 52.98 -13.37
CA GLN A 154 -36.16 53.21 -13.86
C GLN A 154 -36.55 52.08 -14.83
N THR A 155 -37.83 51.69 -14.87
CA THR A 155 -38.41 50.89 -15.97
C THR A 155 -38.90 51.82 -17.09
N PRO A 156 -38.95 51.40 -18.37
CA PRO A 156 -40.23 50.89 -18.92
C PRO A 156 -40.06 49.71 -19.91
N ARG A 157 -40.80 48.60 -19.84
CA ARG A 157 -42.25 48.41 -20.05
C ARG A 157 -42.68 48.45 -21.54
N ARG A 158 -42.96 47.28 -22.16
CA ARG A 158 -44.28 46.96 -22.79
C ARG A 158 -44.37 45.55 -23.43
N ASN A 159 -45.47 44.84 -23.08
CA ASN A 159 -46.42 44.10 -23.96
C ASN A 159 -45.92 43.05 -24.99
N ARG A 160 -46.61 41.92 -25.28
CA ARG A 160 -47.98 41.47 -24.90
C ARG A 160 -48.18 39.95 -25.18
N ARG A 161 -49.03 39.31 -24.36
CA ARG A 161 -50.01 38.23 -24.69
C ARG A 161 -49.57 36.90 -25.37
N SER A 162 -49.83 35.79 -24.63
CA SER A 162 -50.55 34.54 -25.04
C SER A 162 -50.06 33.74 -26.27
N ARG A 163 -50.16 32.39 -26.32
CA ARG A 163 -51.25 31.53 -25.83
C ARG A 163 -50.81 30.06 -25.77
N ARG A 164 -51.43 29.29 -24.87
CA ARG A 164 -51.25 27.84 -24.66
C ARG A 164 -51.54 27.02 -25.95
N ARG A 165 -50.67 26.10 -26.35
CA ARG A 165 -51.04 24.91 -27.16
C ARG A 165 -50.07 23.73 -26.91
N ARG A 166 -50.62 22.52 -27.09
CA ARG A 166 -50.08 21.20 -26.73
C ARG A 166 -49.22 20.65 -27.89
N PRO A 167 -48.06 20.03 -27.65
CA PRO A 167 -47.26 19.45 -28.73
C PRO A 167 -47.87 18.12 -29.21
N THR A 168 -47.93 17.95 -30.52
CA THR A 168 -48.21 16.68 -31.20
C THR A 168 -46.92 15.94 -31.53
N SER A 169 -47.03 14.62 -31.65
CA SER A 169 -45.95 13.68 -31.96
C SER A 169 -45.09 14.06 -33.18
N SER A 170 -43.80 13.73 -33.12
CA SER A 170 -42.91 13.58 -34.27
C SER A 170 -42.03 12.33 -34.08
N PRO A 171 -41.55 11.66 -35.15
CA PRO A 171 -40.97 10.33 -35.04
C PRO A 171 -39.58 10.34 -34.40
N VAL A 172 -39.25 9.26 -33.68
CA VAL A 172 -37.91 9.05 -33.10
C VAL A 172 -36.99 8.46 -34.18
N THR A 173 -36.16 9.32 -34.77
CA THR A 173 -34.92 8.91 -35.43
C THR A 173 -33.82 9.89 -35.03
N ASN A 174 -33.05 9.53 -34.01
CA ASN A 174 -31.78 10.18 -33.68
C ASN A 174 -30.88 9.14 -33.01
N ALA A 175 -30.11 8.41 -33.83
CA ALA A 175 -28.82 7.94 -33.35
C ALA A 175 -27.94 9.18 -33.09
N PRO A 176 -27.16 9.23 -32.01
CA PRO A 176 -26.19 10.30 -31.83
C PRO A 176 -25.07 10.12 -32.86
N ALA A 177 -25.16 10.83 -33.98
CA ALA A 177 -24.04 10.99 -34.88
C ALA A 177 -22.89 11.64 -34.09
N MET A 178 -21.72 10.99 -34.05
CA MET A 178 -20.55 11.56 -33.38
C MET A 178 -20.25 12.93 -34.01
N ALA A 179 -20.28 13.98 -33.18
CA ALA A 179 -20.01 15.32 -33.65
C ALA A 179 -18.58 15.39 -34.20
N ALA A 180 -18.41 15.95 -35.41
CA ALA A 180 -17.09 16.10 -35.99
C ALA A 180 -16.21 16.96 -35.05
N PRO A 181 -14.93 16.60 -34.83
CA PRO A 181 -14.08 17.27 -33.86
C PRO A 181 -13.96 18.75 -34.18
N THR A 182 -14.04 19.58 -33.13
CA THR A 182 -13.98 21.03 -33.20
C THR A 182 -12.63 21.51 -33.75
N GLN A 183 -12.56 22.76 -34.22
CA GLN A 183 -11.32 23.32 -34.76
C GLN A 183 -10.18 23.31 -33.72
N SER A 184 -10.50 23.51 -32.44
CA SER A 184 -9.57 23.36 -31.31
C SER A 184 -9.09 21.91 -31.15
N GLU A 185 -9.99 20.93 -31.13
CA GLU A 185 -9.62 19.51 -30.99
C GLU A 185 -8.76 19.04 -32.17
N ARG A 186 -9.07 19.48 -33.40
CA ARG A 186 -8.22 19.20 -34.59
C ARG A 186 -6.83 19.82 -34.49
N ALA A 187 -6.72 21.04 -33.97
CA ALA A 187 -5.44 21.69 -33.75
C ALA A 187 -4.59 20.97 -32.68
N THR A 188 -5.22 20.54 -31.58
CA THR A 188 -4.56 19.73 -30.54
C THR A 188 -4.09 18.39 -31.09
N LEU A 189 -4.95 17.65 -31.80
CA LEU A 189 -4.58 16.37 -32.42
C LEU A 189 -3.44 16.52 -33.44
N ALA A 190 -3.45 17.59 -34.25
CA ALA A 190 -2.36 17.87 -35.19
C ALA A 190 -1.04 18.22 -34.48
N ALA A 191 -1.10 18.94 -33.35
CA ALA A 191 0.08 19.24 -32.53
C ALA A 191 0.64 17.98 -31.84
N GLN A 192 -0.23 17.13 -31.30
CA GLN A 192 0.14 15.84 -30.70
C GLN A 192 0.77 14.90 -31.74
N GLU A 193 0.17 14.78 -32.93
CA GLU A 193 0.71 13.98 -34.03
C GLU A 193 2.07 14.50 -34.53
N LYS A 194 2.32 15.81 -34.43
CA LYS A 194 3.64 16.40 -34.67
C LYS A 194 4.65 15.97 -33.58
N ARG A 195 4.32 16.13 -32.28
CA ARG A 195 5.20 15.70 -31.17
C ARG A 195 5.44 14.18 -31.17
N ARG A 196 4.46 13.38 -31.59
CA ARG A 196 4.56 11.91 -31.74
C ARG A 196 5.57 11.49 -32.82
N LYS A 197 5.79 12.32 -33.86
CA LYS A 197 6.75 12.07 -34.95
C LYS A 197 8.13 12.69 -34.72
N GLU A 198 8.23 13.64 -33.79
CA GLU A 198 9.50 14.19 -33.35
C GLU A 198 10.25 13.15 -32.52
N ILE A 199 11.54 12.96 -32.80
CA ILE A 199 12.43 12.05 -32.07
C ILE A 199 13.42 12.88 -31.25
N VAL A 200 13.44 12.64 -29.95
CA VAL A 200 14.24 13.33 -28.94
C VAL A 200 15.23 12.32 -28.33
N PRO A 201 16.56 12.56 -28.42
CA PRO A 201 17.54 11.71 -27.76
C PRO A 201 17.40 11.80 -26.24
N ILE A 202 17.38 10.67 -25.53
CA ILE A 202 17.29 10.61 -24.05
C ILE A 202 18.39 11.46 -23.38
N ALA A 203 19.58 11.52 -23.97
CA ALA A 203 20.70 12.33 -23.47
C ALA A 203 20.46 13.85 -23.49
N SER A 204 19.41 14.33 -24.18
CA SER A 204 18.98 15.74 -24.16
C SER A 204 17.92 16.04 -23.11
N ILE A 205 17.27 15.01 -22.54
CA ILE A 205 16.24 15.16 -21.52
C ILE A 205 16.90 15.34 -20.16
N THR A 206 16.54 16.41 -19.46
CA THR A 206 17.09 16.72 -18.15
C THR A 206 16.50 15.80 -17.10
N GLY A 207 17.34 15.03 -16.39
CA GLY A 207 16.94 14.27 -15.21
C GLY A 207 16.88 15.14 -13.93
N PRO A 208 16.74 14.54 -12.74
CA PRO A 208 16.65 15.31 -11.50
C PRO A 208 17.96 16.03 -11.14
N THR A 209 17.88 17.35 -10.99
CA THR A 209 19.02 18.26 -10.77
C THR A 209 19.31 18.56 -9.29
N ILE A 210 18.55 17.95 -8.38
CA ILE A 210 18.66 18.07 -6.93
C ILE A 210 20.09 17.76 -6.47
N LYS A 211 20.70 18.57 -5.59
CA LYS A 211 22.08 18.32 -5.14
C LYS A 211 22.14 17.12 -4.17
N GLY A 212 23.25 16.40 -4.17
CA GLY A 212 23.54 15.41 -3.14
C GLY A 212 23.99 16.06 -1.82
N HIS A 213 24.01 15.27 -0.75
CA HIS A 213 24.59 15.66 0.54
C HIS A 213 26.11 15.93 0.43
N PRO A 214 26.69 16.78 1.31
CA PRO A 214 28.14 16.99 1.38
C PRO A 214 28.85 15.84 2.11
N TRP A 215 28.74 14.61 1.57
CA TRP A 215 29.15 13.35 2.21
C TRP A 215 30.57 13.36 2.78
N GLU A 216 31.53 13.96 2.08
CA GLU A 216 32.93 14.07 2.52
C GLU A 216 33.08 14.87 3.82
N GLN A 217 32.32 15.95 3.97
CA GLN A 217 32.30 16.78 5.17
C GLN A 217 31.61 16.05 6.32
N MET A 218 30.49 15.40 6.04
CA MET A 218 29.73 14.61 7.01
C MET A 218 30.51 13.39 7.50
N LEU A 219 31.26 12.73 6.62
CA LEU A 219 32.15 11.62 6.98
C LEU A 219 33.27 12.08 7.93
N ALA A 220 33.73 13.33 7.81
CA ALA A 220 34.73 13.95 8.70
C ALA A 220 36.02 13.10 8.86
N GLY A 221 36.45 12.44 7.77
CA GLY A 221 37.62 11.57 7.76
C GLY A 221 37.45 10.19 8.42
N ARG A 222 36.25 9.85 8.92
CA ARG A 222 35.93 8.51 9.45
C ARG A 222 36.10 7.45 8.36
N LYS A 223 36.60 6.27 8.74
CA LYS A 223 36.83 5.12 7.84
C LYS A 223 36.21 3.85 8.44
N PRO A 224 34.90 3.63 8.28
CA PRO A 224 34.24 2.43 8.79
C PRO A 224 34.60 1.20 7.96
N GLU A 225 34.36 0.03 8.55
CA GLU A 225 34.49 -1.25 7.86
C GLU A 225 33.34 -1.47 6.87
N ILE A 226 33.66 -2.00 5.69
CA ILE A 226 32.72 -2.27 4.59
C ILE A 226 32.96 -3.69 4.05
N SER A 227 31.93 -4.37 3.51
CA SER A 227 32.12 -5.69 2.89
C SER A 227 32.92 -5.56 1.58
N GLN A 228 33.68 -6.61 1.25
CA GLN A 228 34.29 -6.79 -0.06
C GLN A 228 33.22 -6.83 -1.17
N LEU A 229 32.06 -7.46 -0.91
CA LEU A 229 30.98 -7.56 -1.90
C LEU A 229 30.38 -6.20 -2.27
N SER A 230 30.31 -5.25 -1.33
CA SER A 230 29.86 -3.88 -1.63
C SER A 230 30.72 -3.18 -2.69
N ARG A 231 32.03 -3.50 -2.78
CA ARG A 231 32.95 -2.97 -3.80
C ARG A 231 32.80 -3.61 -5.17
N TYR A 232 32.04 -4.69 -5.26
CA TYR A 232 31.73 -5.43 -6.49
C TYR A 232 30.37 -5.05 -7.09
N VAL A 233 29.65 -4.13 -6.44
CA VAL A 233 28.39 -3.56 -6.93
C VAL A 233 28.64 -2.21 -7.60
N PRO A 234 28.11 -1.97 -8.82
CA PRO A 234 28.12 -0.65 -9.46
C PRO A 234 27.49 0.42 -8.56
N GLU A 235 27.98 1.67 -8.62
CA GLU A 235 27.40 2.76 -7.81
C GLU A 235 25.88 2.98 -8.05
N ASP A 236 25.39 2.65 -9.24
CA ASP A 236 24.03 2.90 -9.73
C ASP A 236 23.10 1.68 -9.62
N PHE A 237 23.46 0.69 -8.79
CA PHE A 237 22.71 -0.52 -8.48
C PHE A 237 22.32 -0.55 -6.99
N TYR A 238 21.26 -1.28 -6.62
CA TYR A 238 20.94 -1.52 -5.20
C TYR A 238 21.85 -2.60 -4.58
N LEU A 239 22.03 -2.59 -3.26
CA LEU A 239 22.75 -3.63 -2.51
C LEU A 239 21.85 -4.28 -1.45
N VAL A 240 21.86 -5.60 -1.37
CA VAL A 240 21.32 -6.40 -0.26
C VAL A 240 22.41 -7.36 0.21
N GLU A 241 23.16 -7.03 1.26
CA GLU A 241 24.25 -7.88 1.78
C GLU A 241 23.86 -8.63 3.07
N PHE A 242 24.27 -9.90 3.17
CA PHE A 242 24.10 -10.75 4.36
C PHE A 242 25.38 -11.54 4.66
N ARG A 243 25.65 -11.74 5.96
CA ARG A 243 26.81 -12.51 6.46
C ARG A 243 26.56 -14.03 6.57
N SER A 244 25.45 -14.50 6.02
CA SER A 244 25.08 -15.91 5.90
C SER A 244 24.00 -16.03 4.83
N LEU A 245 24.14 -17.02 3.94
CA LEU A 245 23.10 -17.33 2.95
C LEU A 245 21.83 -17.86 3.64
N THR A 246 21.95 -18.62 4.73
CA THR A 246 20.81 -19.02 5.56
C THR A 246 20.04 -17.82 6.11
N LYS A 247 20.71 -16.72 6.49
CA LYS A 247 20.05 -15.49 6.94
C LYS A 247 19.32 -14.75 5.81
N LEU A 248 19.91 -14.67 4.62
CA LEU A 248 19.23 -14.14 3.43
C LEU A 248 17.97 -14.97 3.11
N LEU A 249 18.08 -16.31 3.10
CA LEU A 249 16.94 -17.19 2.84
C LEU A 249 15.85 -17.06 3.92
N GLN A 250 16.22 -16.97 5.21
CA GLN A 250 15.26 -16.67 6.28
C GLN A 250 14.58 -15.31 6.11
N ALA A 251 15.30 -14.30 5.61
CA ALA A 251 14.71 -12.99 5.29
C ALA A 251 13.73 -13.08 4.12
N MET A 252 14.03 -13.85 3.08
CA MET A 252 13.12 -14.12 1.97
C MET A 252 11.87 -14.87 2.45
N ASP A 253 12.03 -16.02 3.14
CA ASP A 253 10.90 -16.80 3.69
C ASP A 253 9.97 -15.93 4.55
N THR A 254 10.56 -15.05 5.38
CA THR A 254 9.80 -14.14 6.26
C THR A 254 9.12 -13.05 5.45
N SER A 255 9.78 -12.49 4.45
CA SER A 255 9.20 -11.45 3.58
C SER A 255 8.06 -11.99 2.73
N ASP A 256 8.19 -13.22 2.22
CA ASP A 256 7.14 -13.90 1.45
C ASP A 256 5.93 -14.22 2.34
N LEU A 257 6.14 -14.71 3.57
CA LEU A 257 5.07 -14.97 4.54
C LEU A 257 4.34 -13.67 4.96
N TRP A 258 5.08 -12.66 5.41
CA TRP A 258 4.45 -11.40 5.86
C TRP A 258 3.87 -10.62 4.68
N GLY A 259 4.54 -10.56 3.54
CA GLY A 259 4.01 -9.95 2.33
C GLY A 259 2.71 -10.62 1.90
N THR A 260 2.78 -11.92 1.58
CA THR A 260 1.62 -12.66 1.05
C THR A 260 0.43 -12.67 2.01
N HIS A 261 0.61 -12.61 3.34
CA HIS A 261 -0.52 -12.73 4.27
C HIS A 261 -0.93 -11.42 4.96
N LEU A 262 -0.04 -10.44 5.12
CA LEU A 262 -0.42 -9.11 5.63
C LEU A 262 -1.03 -8.24 4.52
N PHE A 263 -0.57 -8.34 3.27
CA PHE A 263 -1.23 -7.64 2.16
C PHE A 263 -2.65 -8.16 1.94
N ASN A 264 -2.90 -9.48 2.07
CA ASN A 264 -4.25 -10.04 2.06
C ASN A 264 -5.17 -9.36 3.10
N GLN A 265 -4.67 -9.19 4.34
CA GLN A 265 -5.45 -8.59 5.44
C GLN A 265 -5.65 -7.07 5.30
N ALA A 266 -4.83 -6.38 4.50
CA ALA A 266 -4.97 -4.95 4.21
C ALA A 266 -5.85 -4.67 2.97
N TYR A 267 -5.71 -5.47 1.91
CA TYR A 267 -6.28 -5.23 0.58
C TYR A 267 -7.36 -6.24 0.13
N ARG A 268 -7.60 -7.32 0.88
CA ARG A 268 -8.59 -8.38 0.58
C ARG A 268 -8.36 -9.04 -0.79
N GLU A 269 -7.10 -9.27 -1.11
CA GLU A 269 -6.68 -10.11 -2.23
C GLU A 269 -6.12 -11.43 -1.70
N ALA A 270 -6.14 -12.52 -2.48
CA ALA A 270 -5.44 -13.77 -2.15
C ALA A 270 -4.67 -14.28 -3.37
N ARG A 271 -3.72 -13.45 -3.81
CA ARG A 271 -2.88 -13.70 -4.99
C ARG A 271 -1.45 -13.25 -4.76
N THR A 272 -0.48 -13.97 -5.32
CA THR A 272 0.95 -13.63 -5.23
C THR A 272 1.64 -13.85 -6.56
N GLN A 273 2.66 -13.06 -6.91
CA GLN A 273 3.41 -13.28 -8.15
C GLN A 273 4.54 -14.31 -8.02
N ASN A 274 4.68 -14.97 -6.86
CA ASN A 274 5.74 -15.96 -6.59
C ASN A 274 7.13 -15.49 -7.04
N VAL A 275 7.44 -14.20 -6.80
CA VAL A 275 8.63 -13.52 -7.33
C VAL A 275 9.92 -14.22 -6.87
N GLY A 276 9.99 -14.63 -5.60
CA GLY A 276 11.10 -15.41 -5.08
C GLY A 276 11.34 -16.72 -5.84
N GLU A 277 10.29 -17.51 -6.08
CA GLU A 277 10.39 -18.78 -6.82
C GLU A 277 10.70 -18.57 -8.31
N ARG A 278 10.15 -17.53 -8.95
CA ARG A 278 10.51 -17.15 -10.33
C ARG A 278 12.00 -16.83 -10.44
N ILE A 279 12.54 -15.99 -9.54
CA ILE A 279 13.96 -15.62 -9.52
C ILE A 279 14.85 -16.85 -9.23
N LYS A 280 14.49 -17.69 -8.26
CA LYS A 280 15.22 -18.93 -7.95
C LYS A 280 15.28 -19.86 -9.16
N ARG A 281 14.17 -20.00 -9.91
CA ARG A 281 14.10 -20.82 -11.12
C ARG A 281 14.95 -20.23 -12.26
N GLN A 282 14.85 -18.92 -12.50
CA GLN A 282 15.68 -18.23 -13.49
C GLN A 282 17.17 -18.43 -13.22
N LEU A 283 17.60 -18.17 -11.97
CA LEU A 283 18.99 -18.27 -11.52
C LEU A 283 19.47 -19.71 -11.22
N VAL A 284 18.60 -20.71 -11.38
CA VAL A 284 18.87 -22.15 -11.17
C VAL A 284 19.40 -22.43 -9.74
N LEU A 285 18.69 -21.92 -8.73
CA LEU A 285 19.05 -21.99 -7.31
C LEU A 285 18.10 -22.92 -6.53
N GLU A 286 18.66 -23.98 -5.92
CA GLU A 286 17.92 -24.81 -4.95
C GLU A 286 18.03 -24.22 -3.54
N THR A 287 16.93 -23.81 -2.91
CA THR A 287 16.93 -23.17 -1.57
C THR A 287 16.31 -24.02 -0.46
N GLU A 288 16.19 -25.33 -0.69
CA GLU A 288 15.54 -26.26 0.25
C GLU A 288 16.14 -26.19 1.66
N PRO A 289 15.32 -26.27 2.74
CA PRO A 289 15.82 -26.15 4.11
C PRO A 289 16.95 -27.12 4.48
N VAL A 290 16.97 -28.31 3.87
CA VAL A 290 18.02 -29.32 4.03
C VAL A 290 19.40 -28.88 3.51
N LEU A 291 19.45 -27.91 2.59
CA LEU A 291 20.70 -27.37 2.02
C LEU A 291 21.31 -26.24 2.86
N ARG A 292 20.58 -25.68 3.84
CA ARG A 292 21.06 -24.56 4.68
C ARG A 292 22.39 -24.86 5.41
N PRO A 293 22.58 -26.02 6.06
CA PRO A 293 23.86 -26.35 6.71
C PRO A 293 25.03 -26.47 5.73
N PHE A 294 24.77 -26.95 4.50
CA PHE A 294 25.77 -26.98 3.43
C PHE A 294 26.16 -25.56 3.02
N TYR A 295 25.19 -24.66 2.83
CA TYR A 295 25.46 -23.27 2.45
C TYR A 295 26.26 -22.50 3.49
N ASP A 296 25.96 -22.65 4.79
CA ASP A 296 26.75 -21.99 5.85
C ASP A 296 28.20 -22.54 5.97
N LEU A 297 28.44 -23.78 5.53
CA LEU A 297 29.79 -24.35 5.46
C LEU A 297 30.62 -23.76 4.31
N VAL A 298 30.02 -23.59 3.12
CA VAL A 298 30.76 -23.24 1.89
C VAL A 298 30.68 -21.75 1.51
N VAL A 299 29.69 -20.99 1.98
CA VAL A 299 29.55 -19.54 1.74
C VAL A 299 29.88 -18.76 3.02
N SER A 300 30.52 -17.60 2.90
CA SER A 300 30.81 -16.68 4.01
C SER A 300 29.94 -15.42 3.99
N GLU A 301 29.72 -14.83 2.81
CA GLU A 301 28.88 -13.66 2.60
C GLU A 301 28.13 -13.81 1.28
N VAL A 302 26.96 -13.19 1.19
CA VAL A 302 26.17 -13.11 -0.04
C VAL A 302 25.67 -11.69 -0.24
N ALA A 303 25.66 -11.23 -1.48
CA ALA A 303 25.04 -9.97 -1.86
C ALA A 303 24.08 -10.18 -3.04
N VAL A 304 22.91 -9.53 -3.00
CA VAL A 304 21.98 -9.43 -4.14
C VAL A 304 21.97 -7.98 -4.63
N THR A 305 21.99 -7.80 -5.94
CA THR A 305 22.09 -6.49 -6.59
C THR A 305 21.37 -6.50 -7.95
N GLY A 306 20.97 -5.33 -8.44
CA GLY A 306 20.27 -5.15 -9.71
C GLY A 306 20.08 -3.66 -10.04
N SER A 307 19.70 -3.38 -11.29
CA SER A 307 19.67 -2.03 -11.85
C SER A 307 18.36 -1.26 -11.59
N ASP A 308 17.29 -1.96 -11.20
CA ASP A 308 16.02 -1.39 -10.73
C ASP A 308 15.29 -2.37 -9.77
N PRO A 309 14.29 -1.94 -8.96
CA PRO A 309 13.63 -2.79 -7.98
C PRO A 309 12.40 -3.55 -8.55
N PHE A 310 12.15 -3.52 -9.85
CA PHE A 310 10.91 -3.98 -10.49
C PHE A 310 10.91 -5.51 -10.74
N ALA A 311 11.34 -6.26 -9.73
CA ALA A 311 11.49 -7.72 -9.78
C ALA A 311 10.16 -8.45 -10.05
N ARG A 312 9.03 -7.84 -9.69
CA ARG A 312 7.68 -8.37 -9.93
C ARG A 312 7.38 -8.45 -11.44
N GLU A 313 7.66 -7.38 -12.16
CA GLU A 313 7.55 -7.24 -13.63
C GLU A 313 8.57 -8.10 -14.39
N GLY A 314 9.75 -8.36 -13.81
CA GLY A 314 10.85 -9.11 -14.45
C GLY A 314 12.11 -8.25 -14.61
N SER A 315 12.71 -7.85 -13.50
CA SER A 315 13.95 -7.07 -13.47
C SER A 315 15.21 -7.93 -13.46
N ASP A 316 16.38 -7.30 -13.63
CA ASP A 316 17.67 -7.94 -13.47
C ASP A 316 18.00 -8.17 -12.00
N VAL A 317 18.43 -9.40 -11.69
CA VAL A 317 18.85 -9.81 -10.35
C VAL A 317 20.16 -10.56 -10.49
N THR A 318 21.17 -10.05 -9.79
CA THR A 318 22.50 -10.64 -9.70
C THR A 318 22.83 -10.99 -8.27
N ILE A 319 23.30 -12.22 -8.03
CA ILE A 319 23.75 -12.70 -6.72
C ILE A 319 25.26 -12.95 -6.77
N LEU A 320 25.97 -12.35 -5.82
CA LEU A 320 27.40 -12.54 -5.58
C LEU A 320 27.59 -13.40 -4.33
N PHE A 321 28.39 -14.46 -4.45
CA PHE A 321 28.75 -15.35 -3.35
C PHE A 321 30.23 -15.21 -3.01
N GLN A 322 30.55 -14.91 -1.74
CA GLN A 322 31.90 -14.97 -1.18
C GLN A 322 32.13 -16.38 -0.61
N ILE A 323 32.97 -17.17 -1.27
CA ILE A 323 33.07 -18.62 -1.07
C ILE A 323 34.25 -18.98 -0.15
N LYS A 324 34.01 -19.93 0.76
CA LYS A 324 35.02 -20.55 1.64
C LYS A 324 35.67 -21.79 1.02
N GLN A 325 34.92 -22.57 0.25
CA GLN A 325 35.33 -23.84 -0.35
C GLN A 325 34.94 -23.87 -1.85
N PRO A 326 35.74 -23.25 -2.74
CA PRO A 326 35.39 -23.02 -4.14
C PRO A 326 35.03 -24.29 -4.91
N GLU A 327 35.78 -25.37 -4.73
CA GLU A 327 35.63 -26.62 -5.49
C GLU A 327 34.28 -27.29 -5.20
N ILE A 328 33.92 -27.39 -3.92
CA ILE A 328 32.68 -28.02 -3.47
C ILE A 328 31.47 -27.16 -3.85
N PHE A 329 31.57 -25.84 -3.67
CA PHE A 329 30.49 -24.92 -4.07
C PHE A 329 30.25 -24.96 -5.58
N LYS A 330 31.30 -24.86 -6.40
CA LYS A 330 31.20 -24.87 -7.87
C LYS A 330 30.66 -26.19 -8.40
N ALA A 331 31.11 -27.33 -7.86
CA ALA A 331 30.54 -28.64 -8.21
C ALA A 331 29.03 -28.75 -7.89
N ARG A 332 28.57 -28.20 -6.75
CA ARG A 332 27.13 -28.15 -6.44
C ARG A 332 26.37 -27.20 -7.37
N MET A 333 26.90 -26.01 -7.62
CA MET A 333 26.31 -25.03 -8.55
C MET A 333 26.17 -25.61 -9.98
N GLU A 334 27.19 -26.32 -10.46
CA GLU A 334 27.17 -27.03 -11.74
C GLU A 334 26.12 -28.14 -11.76
N SER A 335 25.95 -28.90 -10.67
CA SER A 335 24.91 -29.93 -10.59
C SER A 335 23.49 -29.37 -10.76
N PHE A 336 23.24 -28.13 -10.30
CA PHE A 336 21.95 -27.45 -10.52
C PHE A 336 21.73 -27.11 -11.99
N MET A 337 22.77 -26.60 -12.67
CA MET A 337 22.73 -26.31 -14.11
C MET A 337 22.40 -27.56 -14.92
N VAL A 338 23.08 -28.67 -14.63
CA VAL A 338 22.84 -29.98 -15.28
C VAL A 338 21.45 -30.54 -14.97
N ASN A 339 20.90 -30.29 -13.78
CA ASN A 339 19.52 -30.69 -13.45
C ASN A 339 18.49 -29.85 -14.21
N ALA A 340 18.68 -28.54 -14.32
CA ALA A 340 17.81 -27.65 -15.10
C ALA A 340 17.86 -27.97 -16.61
N GLU A 341 19.05 -28.24 -17.15
CA GLU A 341 19.27 -28.65 -18.54
C GLU A 341 18.55 -29.98 -18.88
N LYS A 342 18.42 -30.90 -17.90
CA LYS A 342 17.61 -32.13 -18.05
C LYS A 342 16.11 -31.90 -17.89
N ALA A 343 15.70 -30.93 -17.07
CA ALA A 343 14.29 -30.61 -16.83
C ALA A 343 13.65 -29.81 -17.99
N HIS A 344 14.46 -29.05 -18.73
CA HIS A 344 14.03 -28.18 -19.82
C HIS A 344 14.71 -28.57 -21.14
N ALA A 345 14.02 -29.41 -21.93
CA ALA A 345 14.56 -29.94 -23.20
C ALA A 345 14.84 -28.88 -24.28
N ASP A 346 14.32 -27.66 -24.10
CA ASP A 346 14.55 -26.49 -24.95
C ASP A 346 15.60 -25.51 -24.40
N ALA A 347 16.14 -25.77 -23.20
CA ALA A 347 17.21 -24.98 -22.62
C ALA A 347 18.50 -25.10 -23.44
N LYS A 348 19.16 -23.97 -23.66
CA LYS A 348 20.40 -23.88 -24.42
C LYS A 348 21.54 -23.48 -23.51
N ARG A 349 22.55 -24.33 -23.45
CA ARG A 349 23.80 -24.06 -22.74
C ARG A 349 24.82 -23.45 -23.71
N SER A 350 25.47 -22.37 -23.30
CA SER A 350 26.52 -21.69 -24.06
C SER A 350 27.60 -21.13 -23.13
N THR A 351 28.69 -20.64 -23.70
CA THR A 351 29.76 -19.95 -22.98
C THR A 351 30.08 -18.62 -23.65
N GLY A 352 30.69 -17.71 -22.90
CA GLY A 352 31.22 -16.46 -23.41
C GLY A 352 32.26 -15.86 -22.48
N ASN A 353 32.79 -14.70 -22.84
CA ASN A 353 33.81 -14.00 -22.06
C ASN A 353 33.41 -12.52 -21.91
N ILE A 354 33.65 -11.95 -20.72
CA ILE A 354 33.51 -10.52 -20.41
C ILE A 354 34.78 -10.09 -19.68
N LEU A 355 35.54 -9.13 -20.24
CA LEU A 355 36.76 -8.59 -19.61
C LEU A 355 37.79 -9.65 -19.16
N GLY A 356 37.91 -10.77 -19.88
CA GLY A 356 38.80 -11.88 -19.52
C GLY A 356 38.24 -12.80 -18.43
N VAL A 357 36.96 -12.68 -18.08
CA VAL A 357 36.21 -13.62 -17.23
C VAL A 357 35.31 -14.46 -18.11
N ASP A 358 35.51 -15.77 -18.08
CA ASP A 358 34.60 -16.71 -18.76
C ASP A 358 33.30 -16.86 -17.95
N TYR A 359 32.18 -16.96 -18.68
CA TYR A 359 30.86 -17.25 -18.12
C TYR A 359 30.20 -18.41 -18.85
N VAL A 360 29.36 -19.14 -18.12
CA VAL A 360 28.44 -20.16 -18.65
C VAL A 360 27.03 -19.57 -18.62
N GLN A 361 26.31 -19.71 -19.73
CA GLN A 361 24.90 -19.33 -19.83
C GLN A 361 24.03 -20.59 -19.98
N LEU A 362 22.88 -20.60 -19.33
CA LEU A 362 21.79 -21.54 -19.56
C LEU A 362 20.49 -20.74 -19.67
N GLU A 363 19.79 -20.83 -20.81
CA GLU A 363 18.59 -20.05 -21.08
C GLU A 363 17.53 -20.89 -21.83
N THR A 364 16.26 -20.82 -21.40
CA THR A 364 15.11 -21.26 -22.19
C THR A 364 14.57 -20.11 -23.05
N PRO A 365 13.99 -20.36 -24.23
CA PRO A 365 13.43 -19.30 -25.10
C PRO A 365 12.36 -18.41 -24.46
N ASP A 366 11.77 -18.85 -23.35
CA ASP A 366 10.78 -18.12 -22.56
C ASP A 366 11.29 -17.54 -21.24
N ARG A 367 12.59 -17.66 -20.98
CA ARG A 367 13.28 -17.16 -19.78
C ARG A 367 12.75 -17.68 -18.44
N VAL A 368 12.07 -18.84 -18.44
CA VAL A 368 11.80 -19.61 -17.22
C VAL A 368 13.11 -20.02 -16.54
N VAL A 369 14.10 -20.42 -17.33
CA VAL A 369 15.50 -20.49 -16.94
C VAL A 369 16.25 -19.40 -17.72
N SER A 370 17.02 -18.57 -17.02
CA SER A 370 17.89 -17.58 -17.63
C SER A 370 18.96 -17.23 -16.60
N VAL A 371 20.14 -17.85 -16.74
CA VAL A 371 21.25 -17.68 -15.80
C VAL A 371 22.57 -17.56 -16.54
N PHE A 372 23.34 -16.55 -16.15
CA PHE A 372 24.73 -16.33 -16.52
C PHE A 372 25.57 -16.51 -15.25
N ALA A 373 26.38 -17.56 -15.21
CA ALA A 373 27.23 -17.92 -14.08
C ALA A 373 28.71 -17.65 -14.43
N ALA A 374 29.42 -16.91 -13.57
CA ALA A 374 30.81 -16.51 -13.80
C ALA A 374 31.64 -16.56 -12.51
N ASP A 375 32.94 -16.83 -12.65
CA ASP A 375 33.91 -16.86 -11.55
C ASP A 375 34.98 -15.75 -11.72
N PRO A 376 34.66 -14.48 -11.44
CA PRO A 376 35.54 -13.35 -11.73
C PRO A 376 36.79 -13.24 -10.84
N ALA A 377 36.83 -14.01 -9.73
CA ALA A 377 37.96 -14.20 -8.82
C ALA A 377 37.90 -15.62 -8.18
N PRO A 378 38.98 -16.15 -7.59
CA PRO A 378 39.02 -17.54 -7.09
C PRO A 378 37.96 -17.87 -6.03
N ASP A 379 37.63 -16.89 -5.20
CA ASP A 379 36.74 -16.91 -4.05
C ASP A 379 35.36 -16.29 -4.32
N ILE A 380 35.09 -15.84 -5.55
CA ILE A 380 33.85 -15.16 -5.94
C ILE A 380 33.15 -15.94 -7.05
N HIS A 381 31.86 -16.25 -6.84
CA HIS A 381 30.95 -16.69 -7.89
C HIS A 381 29.82 -15.68 -8.05
N VAL A 382 29.44 -15.40 -9.29
CA VAL A 382 28.36 -14.48 -9.64
C VAL A 382 27.34 -15.22 -10.49
N ARG A 383 26.06 -15.09 -10.16
CA ARG A 383 24.94 -15.52 -11.00
C ARG A 383 24.03 -14.34 -11.30
N SER A 384 23.73 -14.09 -12.55
CA SER A 384 22.78 -13.07 -12.98
C SER A 384 21.72 -13.67 -13.91
N ASN A 385 20.49 -13.15 -13.90
CA ASN A 385 19.48 -13.45 -14.91
C ASN A 385 19.61 -12.55 -16.15
N SER A 386 20.58 -11.61 -16.15
CA SER A 386 20.80 -10.66 -17.23
C SER A 386 22.28 -10.56 -17.60
N LYS A 387 22.57 -10.67 -18.91
CA LYS A 387 23.94 -10.48 -19.41
C LYS A 387 24.45 -9.07 -19.13
N ALA A 388 23.61 -8.06 -19.33
CA ALA A 388 24.00 -6.65 -19.15
C ALA A 388 24.28 -6.34 -17.67
N ALA A 389 23.49 -6.88 -16.75
CA ALA A 389 23.78 -6.76 -15.32
C ALA A 389 25.06 -7.52 -14.90
N LEU A 390 25.28 -8.73 -15.43
CA LEU A 390 26.54 -9.46 -15.20
C LEU A 390 27.75 -8.66 -15.71
N GLU A 391 27.64 -8.05 -16.88
CA GLU A 391 28.71 -7.21 -17.44
C GLU A 391 29.05 -6.06 -16.51
N ARG A 392 28.05 -5.27 -16.07
CA ARG A 392 28.23 -4.18 -15.10
C ARG A 392 28.87 -4.64 -13.78
N VAL A 393 28.48 -5.81 -13.27
CA VAL A 393 29.08 -6.38 -12.05
C VAL A 393 30.52 -6.84 -12.29
N ILE A 394 30.85 -7.43 -13.45
CA ILE A 394 32.23 -7.77 -13.80
C ILE A 394 33.09 -6.51 -14.00
N GLU A 395 32.56 -5.45 -14.63
CA GLU A 395 33.19 -4.13 -14.73
C GLU A 395 33.53 -3.57 -13.34
N ALA A 396 32.58 -3.62 -12.40
CA ALA A 396 32.79 -3.22 -11.01
C ALA A 396 33.87 -4.08 -10.33
N ILE A 397 33.83 -5.41 -10.46
CA ILE A 397 34.84 -6.32 -9.88
C ILE A 397 36.24 -6.02 -10.43
N LYS A 398 36.40 -5.87 -11.76
CA LYS A 398 37.68 -5.54 -12.39
C LYS A 398 38.11 -4.07 -12.19
N GLY A 399 37.19 -3.20 -11.76
CA GLY A 399 37.42 -1.77 -11.52
C GLY A 399 37.55 -0.93 -12.79
N LYS A 400 37.27 -1.53 -13.95
CA LYS A 400 37.36 -0.90 -15.26
C LYS A 400 36.29 -1.43 -16.20
N SER A 401 35.77 -0.56 -17.05
CA SER A 401 34.82 -0.89 -18.09
C SER A 401 35.50 -1.50 -19.32
N ALA A 402 34.71 -1.98 -20.28
CA ALA A 402 35.21 -2.54 -21.55
C ALA A 402 36.13 -1.58 -22.34
N ASP A 403 35.90 -0.27 -22.23
CA ASP A 403 36.72 0.80 -22.83
C ASP A 403 37.92 1.24 -21.96
N GLY A 404 38.16 0.59 -20.83
CA GLY A 404 39.28 0.84 -19.94
C GLY A 404 39.13 2.02 -18.98
N ARG A 405 37.96 2.68 -18.92
CA ARG A 405 37.68 3.74 -17.94
C ARG A 405 37.49 3.15 -16.55
N ALA A 406 37.81 3.92 -15.51
CA ALA A 406 37.60 3.50 -14.12
C ALA A 406 36.10 3.44 -13.78
N VAL A 407 35.67 2.36 -13.13
CA VAL A 407 34.27 2.14 -12.74
C VAL A 407 34.06 2.59 -11.30
N ARG A 408 33.06 3.44 -11.07
CA ARG A 408 32.63 3.84 -9.72
C ARG A 408 31.80 2.72 -9.08
N ARG A 409 32.13 2.39 -7.84
CA ARG A 409 31.59 1.25 -7.07
C ARG A 409 30.84 1.76 -5.85
N LEU A 410 29.73 1.12 -5.52
CA LEU A 410 28.90 1.48 -4.37
C LEU A 410 29.70 1.44 -3.06
N GLY A 411 30.48 0.37 -2.84
CA GLY A 411 31.32 0.22 -1.65
C GLY A 411 32.44 1.25 -1.50
N GLU A 412 32.79 1.98 -2.57
CA GLU A 412 33.83 3.02 -2.54
C GLU A 412 33.25 4.43 -2.41
N ALA A 413 31.92 4.56 -2.44
CA ALA A 413 31.24 5.84 -2.33
C ALA A 413 31.30 6.42 -0.90
N THR A 414 31.50 7.73 -0.80
CA THR A 414 31.59 8.45 0.49
C THR A 414 30.26 8.44 1.25
N GLU A 415 29.13 8.36 0.54
CA GLU A 415 27.80 8.13 1.11
C GLU A 415 27.68 6.77 1.82
N PHE A 416 28.14 5.69 1.19
CA PHE A 416 28.06 4.35 1.75
C PHE A 416 28.98 4.22 2.96
N ALA A 417 30.18 4.80 2.88
CA ALA A 417 31.04 4.95 4.03
C ALA A 417 30.34 5.73 5.16
N TYR A 418 29.69 6.86 4.88
CA TYR A 418 28.95 7.61 5.90
C TYR A 418 27.84 6.77 6.56
N ILE A 419 27.03 6.09 5.74
CA ILE A 419 25.96 5.19 6.21
C ILE A 419 26.52 4.05 7.08
N ARG A 420 27.68 3.46 6.75
CA ARG A 420 28.34 2.46 7.61
C ARG A 420 28.97 3.04 8.89
N THR A 421 28.99 4.37 9.07
CA THR A 421 29.23 4.96 10.41
C THR A 421 27.98 4.94 11.30
N LEU A 422 26.77 5.04 10.71
CA LEU A 422 25.48 5.02 11.41
C LEU A 422 24.95 3.60 11.61
N MET A 423 25.23 2.71 10.66
CA MET A 423 24.98 1.26 10.72
C MET A 423 26.32 0.51 10.62
N PRO A 424 27.08 0.35 11.73
CA PRO A 424 28.38 -0.33 11.70
C PRO A 424 28.26 -1.80 11.31
N ARG A 425 29.19 -2.24 10.46
CA ARG A 425 29.28 -3.62 9.98
C ARG A 425 29.40 -4.61 11.14
N GLY A 426 28.56 -5.64 11.13
CA GLY A 426 28.59 -6.70 12.14
C GLY A 426 28.16 -6.25 13.54
N ALA A 427 27.44 -5.13 13.67
CA ALA A 427 26.69 -4.78 14.87
C ALA A 427 25.75 -5.92 15.29
N ARG A 428 25.40 -6.01 16.59
CA ARG A 428 24.53 -7.08 17.12
C ARG A 428 23.10 -7.02 16.58
N GLU A 429 22.75 -5.92 15.94
CA GLU A 429 21.49 -5.59 15.29
C GLU A 429 21.50 -5.90 13.78
N GLU A 430 22.59 -6.43 13.22
CA GLU A 430 22.79 -6.66 11.78
C GLU A 430 22.98 -8.17 11.46
N ASP A 431 21.95 -8.80 10.89
CA ASP A 431 22.12 -10.03 10.09
C ASP A 431 22.34 -9.69 8.60
N GLY A 432 21.74 -8.60 8.12
CA GLY A 432 21.92 -8.07 6.77
C GLY A 432 21.58 -6.58 6.64
N LEU A 433 22.00 -5.99 5.51
CA LEU A 433 21.84 -4.58 5.15
C LEU A 433 21.26 -4.48 3.73
N VAL A 434 20.17 -3.74 3.57
CA VAL A 434 19.67 -3.26 2.27
C VAL A 434 20.07 -1.79 2.12
N TYR A 435 20.58 -1.42 0.96
CA TYR A 435 21.03 -0.07 0.68
C TYR A 435 20.72 0.36 -0.76
N MET A 436 20.20 1.58 -0.89
CA MET A 436 19.96 2.27 -2.15
C MET A 436 20.73 3.59 -2.14
N SER A 437 21.69 3.72 -3.06
CA SER A 437 22.60 4.86 -3.19
C SER A 437 21.94 6.08 -3.86
N ASP A 438 22.47 7.29 -3.69
CA ASP A 438 21.98 8.48 -4.41
C ASP A 438 22.04 8.31 -5.95
N PRO A 439 23.12 7.75 -6.56
CA PRO A 439 23.14 7.40 -7.97
C PRO A 439 22.04 6.40 -8.40
N PHE A 440 21.75 5.36 -7.60
CA PHE A 440 20.67 4.41 -7.90
C PHE A 440 19.29 5.09 -7.84
N ILE A 441 19.02 5.92 -6.83
CA ILE A 441 17.74 6.64 -6.73
C ILE A 441 17.59 7.65 -7.88
N ARG A 442 18.66 8.37 -8.27
CA ARG A 442 18.65 9.25 -9.46
C ARG A 442 18.40 8.49 -10.76
N ARG A 443 18.96 7.28 -10.90
CA ARG A 443 18.67 6.37 -12.01
C ARG A 443 17.19 5.98 -12.01
N LEU A 444 16.65 5.60 -10.86
CA LEU A 444 15.25 5.15 -10.67
C LEU A 444 14.20 6.20 -11.06
N VAL A 445 14.51 7.50 -10.92
CA VAL A 445 13.65 8.61 -11.38
C VAL A 445 14.18 9.33 -12.63
N GLY A 446 15.28 8.85 -13.21
CA GLY A 446 15.90 9.41 -14.41
C GLY A 446 15.16 9.06 -15.71
N PRO A 447 15.36 9.84 -16.78
CA PRO A 447 14.56 9.72 -18.01
C PRO A 447 14.70 8.33 -18.66
N GLN A 448 15.92 7.79 -18.74
CA GLN A 448 16.16 6.51 -19.39
C GLN A 448 15.36 5.36 -18.75
N LEU A 449 15.46 5.17 -17.43
CA LEU A 449 14.80 4.05 -16.76
C LEU A 449 13.29 4.27 -16.70
N LYS A 450 12.81 5.49 -16.40
CA LYS A 450 11.37 5.79 -16.40
C LYS A 450 10.70 5.59 -17.76
N LEU A 451 11.35 6.00 -18.85
CA LEU A 451 10.80 5.85 -20.19
C LEU A 451 10.93 4.41 -20.72
N THR A 452 11.98 3.68 -20.34
CA THR A 452 12.08 2.24 -20.61
C THR A 452 10.98 1.47 -19.88
N GLU A 453 10.77 1.74 -18.58
CA GLU A 453 9.73 1.08 -17.79
C GLU A 453 8.32 1.37 -18.32
N ARG A 454 8.03 2.63 -18.69
CA ARG A 454 6.76 3.02 -19.32
C ARG A 454 6.46 2.16 -20.55
N ARG A 455 7.43 2.00 -21.46
CA ARG A 455 7.25 1.19 -22.67
C ARG A 455 7.13 -0.30 -22.36
N ARG A 456 7.92 -0.81 -21.41
CA ARG A 456 7.83 -2.19 -20.92
C ARG A 456 6.44 -2.48 -20.35
N MET A 457 5.85 -1.57 -19.58
CA MET A 457 4.52 -1.70 -19.00
C MET A 457 3.38 -1.62 -20.04
N LEU A 458 3.49 -0.76 -21.06
CA LEU A 458 2.56 -0.77 -22.19
C LEU A 458 2.61 -2.12 -22.93
N CYS A 459 3.81 -2.64 -23.19
CA CYS A 459 3.99 -3.95 -23.80
C CYS A 459 3.41 -5.09 -22.94
N TYR A 460 3.66 -5.07 -21.62
CA TYR A 460 3.10 -6.03 -20.66
C TYR A 460 1.56 -6.09 -20.75
N ASN A 461 0.90 -4.95 -20.84
CA ASN A 461 -0.56 -4.89 -20.97
C ASN A 461 -1.05 -5.47 -22.30
N HIS A 462 -0.35 -5.22 -23.41
CA HIS A 462 -0.71 -5.84 -24.70
C HIS A 462 -0.58 -7.38 -24.61
N LEU A 463 0.45 -7.90 -23.94
CA LEU A 463 0.64 -9.34 -23.72
C LEU A 463 -0.47 -9.95 -22.86
N ARG A 464 -0.91 -9.25 -21.80
CA ARG A 464 -2.09 -9.65 -21.00
C ARG A 464 -3.39 -9.61 -21.81
N MET A 465 -3.62 -8.56 -22.59
CA MET A 465 -4.81 -8.43 -23.45
C MET A 465 -4.85 -9.51 -24.54
N ILE A 466 -3.71 -9.95 -25.08
CA ILE A 466 -3.64 -11.12 -25.98
C ILE A 466 -4.11 -12.39 -25.23
N GLY A 467 -3.67 -12.61 -23.99
CA GLY A 467 -4.16 -13.72 -23.16
C GLY A 467 -5.67 -13.67 -22.91
N HIS A 468 -6.21 -12.49 -22.56
CA HIS A 468 -7.65 -12.27 -22.40
C HIS A 468 -8.42 -12.51 -23.73
N ALA A 469 -7.86 -12.10 -24.87
CA ALA A 469 -8.42 -12.34 -26.19
C ALA A 469 -8.46 -13.84 -26.54
N SER A 470 -7.36 -14.57 -26.27
CA SER A 470 -7.29 -16.03 -26.43
C SER A 470 -8.31 -16.76 -25.55
N LEU A 471 -8.49 -16.30 -24.31
CA LEU A 471 -9.47 -16.88 -23.38
C LEU A 471 -10.92 -16.65 -23.83
N LEU A 472 -11.24 -15.44 -24.32
CA LEU A 472 -12.54 -15.13 -24.91
C LEU A 472 -12.78 -15.91 -26.22
N TYR A 473 -11.77 -16.02 -27.09
CA TYR A 473 -11.83 -16.85 -28.30
C TYR A 473 -12.14 -18.30 -27.96
N ARG A 474 -11.40 -18.88 -27.01
CA ARG A 474 -11.63 -20.23 -26.51
C ARG A 474 -13.03 -20.42 -25.98
N THR A 475 -13.54 -19.45 -25.22
CA THR A 475 -14.91 -19.45 -24.68
C THR A 475 -15.98 -19.41 -25.79
N GLU A 476 -15.76 -18.64 -26.87
CA GLU A 476 -16.70 -18.53 -27.98
C GLU A 476 -16.64 -19.68 -28.99
N ARG A 477 -15.46 -20.29 -29.20
CA ARG A 477 -15.22 -21.27 -30.28
C ARG A 477 -15.01 -22.70 -29.80
N GLY A 478 -14.55 -22.90 -28.57
CA GLY A 478 -14.19 -24.21 -28.03
C GLY A 478 -12.86 -24.79 -28.53
N SER A 479 -12.06 -23.98 -29.23
CA SER A 479 -10.67 -24.25 -29.62
C SER A 479 -9.79 -23.05 -29.23
N TRP A 480 -8.49 -23.26 -29.05
CA TRP A 480 -7.54 -22.14 -28.91
C TRP A 480 -7.33 -21.45 -30.27
N PRO A 481 -6.99 -20.14 -30.30
CA PRO A 481 -6.64 -19.45 -31.55
C PRO A 481 -5.32 -20.00 -32.10
N SER A 482 -5.17 -19.96 -33.42
CA SER A 482 -3.94 -20.34 -34.14
C SER A 482 -3.06 -19.13 -34.48
N SER A 483 -3.66 -17.94 -34.58
CA SER A 483 -2.97 -16.70 -34.98
C SER A 483 -3.50 -15.47 -34.24
N LEU A 484 -2.81 -14.32 -34.35
CA LEU A 484 -3.33 -13.04 -33.83
C LEU A 484 -4.42 -12.46 -34.76
N GLU A 485 -4.37 -12.83 -36.04
CA GLU A 485 -5.35 -12.54 -37.06
C GLU A 485 -6.70 -13.19 -36.71
N ASP A 486 -6.72 -14.45 -36.22
CA ASP A 486 -7.94 -15.12 -35.73
C ASP A 486 -8.64 -14.29 -34.66
N LEU A 487 -7.88 -13.68 -33.74
CA LEU A 487 -8.41 -12.86 -32.65
C LEU A 487 -9.03 -11.55 -33.18
N ALA A 488 -8.41 -10.95 -34.20
CA ALA A 488 -8.89 -9.72 -34.82
C ALA A 488 -10.13 -9.97 -35.70
N GLU A 489 -10.11 -11.00 -36.54
CA GLU A 489 -11.21 -11.37 -37.43
C GLU A 489 -12.47 -11.79 -36.64
N THR A 490 -12.29 -12.53 -35.54
CA THR A 490 -13.39 -12.89 -34.64
C THR A 490 -13.80 -11.78 -33.68
N LYS A 491 -13.09 -10.64 -33.69
CA LYS A 491 -13.32 -9.48 -32.81
C LYS A 491 -13.23 -9.84 -31.32
N THR A 492 -12.39 -10.81 -30.96
CA THR A 492 -12.06 -11.15 -29.56
C THR A 492 -10.89 -10.32 -29.04
N SER A 493 -10.11 -9.70 -29.94
CA SER A 493 -9.22 -8.58 -29.69
C SER A 493 -9.86 -7.24 -30.13
N PRO A 494 -9.38 -6.07 -29.62
CA PRO A 494 -9.92 -4.77 -30.04
C PRO A 494 -9.44 -4.35 -31.44
N GLY A 495 -8.43 -5.05 -31.97
CA GLY A 495 -7.82 -4.88 -33.28
C GLY A 495 -6.67 -5.87 -33.45
N LEU A 496 -5.93 -5.78 -34.55
CA LEU A 496 -4.77 -6.63 -34.79
C LEU A 496 -3.56 -6.13 -33.98
N PHE A 497 -3.10 -6.92 -33.01
CA PHE A 497 -1.89 -6.64 -32.25
C PHE A 497 -0.67 -6.58 -33.19
N GLY A 498 0.17 -5.56 -33.00
CA GLY A 498 1.26 -5.23 -33.91
C GLY A 498 0.99 -4.06 -34.86
N GLN A 499 -0.25 -3.55 -34.92
CA GLN A 499 -0.62 -2.41 -35.78
C GLN A 499 -1.12 -1.20 -34.97
N GLY A 500 -0.78 0.01 -35.42
CA GLY A 500 -1.24 1.26 -34.81
C GLY A 500 -0.90 1.37 -33.33
N GLU A 501 -1.88 1.79 -32.51
CA GLU A 501 -1.76 1.88 -31.05
C GLU A 501 -1.57 0.49 -30.38
N LEU A 502 -1.88 -0.62 -31.06
CA LEU A 502 -1.64 -2.00 -30.57
C LEU A 502 -0.26 -2.54 -30.96
N SER A 503 0.64 -1.72 -31.51
CA SER A 503 2.02 -2.09 -31.76
C SER A 503 2.85 -2.19 -30.47
N CYS A 504 4.05 -2.77 -30.53
CA CYS A 504 4.98 -2.71 -29.41
C CYS A 504 5.65 -1.33 -29.42
N PRO A 505 5.69 -0.60 -28.28
CA PRO A 505 6.27 0.74 -28.25
C PRO A 505 7.77 0.79 -28.61
N ASP A 506 8.48 -0.34 -28.50
CA ASP A 506 9.87 -0.48 -28.93
C ASP A 506 10.03 -1.29 -30.24
N GLY A 507 8.98 -1.39 -31.06
CA GLY A 507 9.02 -2.03 -32.38
C GLY A 507 9.15 -3.56 -32.36
N GLY A 508 9.00 -4.20 -31.20
CA GLY A 508 8.91 -5.66 -31.10
C GLY A 508 7.70 -6.23 -31.85
N LYS A 509 7.83 -7.46 -32.36
CA LYS A 509 6.72 -8.18 -33.00
C LYS A 509 5.96 -8.98 -31.95
N TYR A 510 4.63 -8.95 -32.01
CA TYR A 510 3.79 -9.83 -31.20
C TYR A 510 3.50 -11.15 -31.93
N SER A 511 3.40 -12.23 -31.18
CA SER A 511 2.88 -13.52 -31.62
C SER A 511 2.12 -14.21 -30.48
N LEU A 512 1.42 -15.30 -30.77
CA LEU A 512 0.95 -16.22 -29.74
C LEU A 512 2.08 -17.12 -29.22
N SER A 513 1.91 -17.66 -28.02
CA SER A 513 2.64 -18.83 -27.53
C SER A 513 2.28 -20.08 -28.35
N ALA A 514 3.13 -21.11 -28.30
CA ALA A 514 2.95 -22.33 -29.09
C ALA A 514 1.63 -23.10 -28.79
N ASP A 515 1.02 -22.85 -27.64
CA ASP A 515 -0.27 -23.40 -27.20
C ASP A 515 -1.48 -22.47 -27.47
N GLY A 516 -1.26 -21.29 -28.07
CA GLY A 516 -2.29 -20.28 -28.35
C GLY A 516 -2.81 -19.50 -27.14
N THR A 517 -2.29 -19.75 -25.93
CA THR A 517 -2.89 -19.24 -24.67
C THR A 517 -2.42 -17.84 -24.27
N SER A 518 -1.24 -17.39 -24.71
CA SER A 518 -0.63 -16.14 -24.20
C SER A 518 0.08 -15.35 -25.31
N GLY A 519 0.27 -14.05 -25.08
CA GLY A 519 1.08 -13.21 -25.95
C GLY A 519 2.58 -13.40 -25.72
N VAL A 520 3.37 -13.28 -26.79
CA VAL A 520 4.83 -13.20 -26.78
C VAL A 520 5.27 -11.97 -27.56
N CYS A 521 6.25 -11.21 -27.05
CA CYS A 521 6.89 -10.10 -27.75
C CYS A 521 8.34 -10.46 -28.09
N SER A 522 8.76 -10.26 -29.34
CA SER A 522 10.13 -10.52 -29.79
C SER A 522 11.21 -9.63 -29.16
N ARG A 523 10.84 -8.59 -28.42
CA ARG A 523 11.77 -7.66 -27.73
C ARG A 523 11.62 -7.69 -26.20
N HIS A 524 10.41 -7.94 -25.71
CA HIS A 524 10.08 -7.89 -24.28
C HIS A 524 9.84 -9.25 -23.63
N GLY A 525 9.75 -10.36 -24.37
CA GLY A 525 9.47 -11.68 -23.79
C GLY A 525 7.98 -11.92 -23.55
N ARG A 526 7.63 -12.48 -22.38
CA ARG A 526 6.25 -12.83 -21.97
C ARG A 526 5.87 -12.06 -20.70
N ALA A 527 4.58 -11.89 -20.42
CA ALA A 527 4.13 -11.18 -19.22
C ALA A 527 4.67 -11.76 -17.88
N GLU A 528 4.90 -13.08 -17.81
CA GLU A 528 5.52 -13.74 -16.64
C GLU A 528 7.05 -13.58 -16.56
N PHE A 529 7.71 -13.30 -17.68
CA PHE A 529 9.16 -13.25 -17.82
C PHE A 529 9.53 -12.16 -18.83
N MET A 530 9.38 -10.90 -18.41
CA MET A 530 9.74 -9.76 -19.23
C MET A 530 11.27 -9.62 -19.32
N THR A 531 11.75 -9.03 -20.41
CA THR A 531 13.15 -8.62 -20.56
C THR A 531 13.47 -7.51 -19.54
N PRO A 532 14.57 -7.61 -18.76
CA PRO A 532 15.01 -6.54 -17.85
C PRO A 532 15.29 -5.22 -18.55
N ASN A 533 14.99 -4.09 -17.90
CA ASN A 533 15.15 -2.75 -18.49
C ASN A 533 16.59 -2.47 -18.95
N ILE A 534 17.60 -3.00 -18.24
CA ILE A 534 19.01 -2.83 -18.57
C ILE A 534 19.44 -3.51 -19.88
N GLU A 535 18.69 -4.50 -20.38
CA GLU A 535 18.96 -5.15 -21.67
C GLU A 535 18.35 -4.42 -22.87
N ILE A 536 17.33 -3.59 -22.63
CA ILE A 536 16.59 -2.86 -23.66
C ILE A 536 16.51 -1.34 -23.36
N PRO A 537 17.60 -0.69 -22.94
CA PRO A 537 17.56 0.71 -22.50
C PRO A 537 17.12 1.61 -23.65
N VAL A 538 16.12 2.46 -23.39
CA VAL A 538 15.69 3.46 -24.37
C VAL A 538 16.78 4.51 -24.55
N THR A 539 17.09 4.83 -25.80
CA THR A 539 18.06 5.86 -26.22
C THR A 539 17.39 7.06 -26.87
N GLU A 540 16.21 6.86 -27.47
CA GLU A 540 15.44 7.85 -28.22
C GLU A 540 13.94 7.69 -27.94
N VAL A 541 13.26 8.82 -27.74
CA VAL A 541 11.82 8.88 -27.44
C VAL A 541 11.09 9.84 -28.35
N THR A 542 9.77 9.70 -28.41
CA THR A 542 8.93 10.68 -29.08
C THR A 542 8.92 12.01 -28.29
N GLY A 543 8.66 13.12 -28.97
CA GLY A 543 8.44 14.41 -28.30
C GLY A 543 7.28 14.38 -27.30
N LEU A 544 6.29 13.51 -27.49
CA LEU A 544 5.19 13.30 -26.54
C LEU A 544 5.65 12.59 -25.25
N GLU A 545 6.46 11.54 -25.38
CA GLU A 545 7.07 10.84 -24.24
C GLU A 545 8.02 11.76 -23.44
N ALA A 546 8.73 12.68 -24.11
CA ALA A 546 9.53 13.69 -23.45
C ALA A 546 8.66 14.67 -22.63
N ASP A 547 7.57 15.18 -23.20
CA ASP A 547 6.62 16.06 -22.48
C ASP A 547 6.01 15.38 -21.25
N GLU A 548 5.64 14.09 -21.36
CA GLU A 548 5.13 13.29 -20.25
C GLU A 548 6.15 13.15 -19.11
N TYR A 549 7.42 12.89 -19.44
CA TYR A 549 8.48 12.81 -18.43
C TYR A 549 8.81 14.18 -17.81
N GLU A 550 8.80 15.27 -18.59
CA GLU A 550 8.98 16.63 -18.07
C GLU A 550 7.87 17.02 -17.08
N ALA A 551 6.61 16.66 -17.37
CA ALA A 551 5.48 16.87 -16.47
C ALA A 551 5.64 16.09 -15.15
N PHE A 552 5.99 14.80 -15.24
CA PHE A 552 6.31 13.96 -14.07
C PHE A 552 7.45 14.57 -13.25
N LEU A 553 8.55 14.98 -13.90
CA LEU A 553 9.72 15.52 -13.22
C LEU A 553 9.42 16.87 -12.55
N ALA A 554 8.54 17.70 -13.13
CA ALA A 554 8.09 18.93 -12.52
C ALA A 554 7.28 18.69 -11.23
N GLU A 555 6.35 17.73 -11.25
CA GLU A 555 5.58 17.32 -10.06
C GLU A 555 6.49 16.67 -9.00
N TYR A 556 7.37 15.77 -9.43
CA TYR A 556 8.35 15.11 -8.57
C TYR A 556 9.26 16.12 -7.86
N ASN A 557 9.85 17.07 -8.59
CA ASN A 557 10.69 18.13 -8.02
C ASN A 557 9.89 19.13 -7.17
N GLN A 558 8.60 19.34 -7.45
CA GLN A 558 7.73 20.16 -6.61
C GLN A 558 7.47 19.50 -5.25
N TYR A 559 7.48 18.16 -5.17
CA TYR A 559 7.35 17.40 -3.94
C TYR A 559 8.71 17.22 -3.22
N TRP A 560 9.74 16.73 -3.91
CA TRP A 560 11.07 16.40 -3.37
C TRP A 560 12.07 17.57 -3.52
N ARG A 561 11.71 18.74 -2.98
CA ARG A 561 12.36 20.03 -3.32
C ARG A 561 13.85 20.21 -3.00
N THR A 562 14.51 19.31 -2.27
CA THR A 562 15.89 19.58 -1.82
C THR A 562 16.89 18.43 -1.85
N TYR A 563 16.53 17.16 -1.55
CA TYR A 563 17.49 16.03 -1.51
C TYR A 563 16.84 14.68 -1.88
N PHE A 564 17.64 13.78 -2.44
CA PHE A 564 17.37 12.33 -2.43
C PHE A 564 18.05 11.73 -1.20
N ASP A 565 17.27 11.11 -0.33
CA ASP A 565 17.81 10.46 0.86
C ASP A 565 18.10 8.98 0.53
N PRO A 566 19.36 8.51 0.61
CA PRO A 566 19.68 7.12 0.34
C PRO A 566 19.04 6.23 1.41
N ILE A 567 18.35 5.17 0.97
CA ILE A 567 17.58 4.31 1.87
C ILE A 567 18.50 3.22 2.40
N ALA A 568 18.81 3.27 3.70
CA ALA A 568 19.55 2.24 4.40
C ALA A 568 18.63 1.49 5.37
N LEU A 569 18.43 0.18 5.15
CA LEU A 569 17.67 -0.71 6.02
C LEU A 569 18.58 -1.77 6.63
N ARG A 570 18.68 -1.82 7.96
CA ARG A 570 19.35 -2.91 8.68
C ARG A 570 18.30 -3.90 9.18
N VAL A 571 18.56 -5.18 8.95
CA VAL A 571 17.64 -6.29 9.26
C VAL A 571 18.31 -7.27 10.22
N LYS A 572 17.56 -7.73 11.22
CA LYS A 572 17.91 -8.83 12.12
C LYS A 572 16.73 -9.78 12.30
N ILE A 573 17.02 -11.08 12.25
CA ILE A 573 16.05 -12.17 12.22
C ILE A 573 16.53 -13.26 13.18
N THR A 574 15.89 -13.36 14.35
CA THR A 574 16.06 -14.48 15.28
C THR A 574 14.73 -15.24 15.41
N PRO A 575 14.72 -16.45 15.97
CA PRO A 575 13.46 -17.15 16.25
C PRO A 575 12.52 -16.32 17.14
N GLN A 576 13.06 -15.64 18.16
CA GLN A 576 12.29 -14.88 19.14
C GLN A 576 12.02 -13.42 18.75
N GLN A 577 12.70 -12.86 17.73
CA GLN A 577 12.58 -11.45 17.40
C GLN A 577 12.95 -11.15 15.95
N TYR A 578 12.08 -10.42 15.26
CA TYR A 578 12.42 -9.73 14.02
C TYR A 578 12.64 -8.25 14.31
N ARG A 579 13.65 -7.65 13.69
CA ARG A 579 13.98 -6.25 13.87
C ARG A 579 14.38 -5.62 12.55
N LEU A 580 13.67 -4.56 12.19
CA LEU A 580 13.95 -3.68 11.07
C LEU A 580 14.40 -2.31 11.60
N GLU A 581 15.39 -1.73 10.95
CA GLU A 581 15.85 -0.37 11.22
C GLU A 581 16.01 0.38 9.91
N THR A 582 15.49 1.59 9.82
CA THR A 582 15.81 2.51 8.74
C THR A 582 16.41 3.79 9.29
N VAL A 583 17.36 4.35 8.54
CA VAL A 583 17.82 5.72 8.72
C VAL A 583 17.54 6.49 7.44
N VAL A 584 16.78 7.57 7.56
CA VAL A 584 16.50 8.55 6.50
C VAL A 584 17.18 9.85 6.93
N LEU A 585 17.90 10.51 6.01
CA LEU A 585 18.75 11.66 6.31
C LEU A 585 18.19 12.97 5.72
N PRO A 586 17.02 13.48 6.15
CA PRO A 586 16.40 14.64 5.49
C PRO A 586 17.14 15.96 5.80
N LEU A 587 17.72 16.58 4.77
CA LEU A 587 18.49 17.82 4.86
C LEU A 587 17.66 19.15 4.83
N ILE A 588 16.37 19.12 5.23
CA ILE A 588 15.43 20.28 5.33
C ILE A 588 14.86 20.73 3.94
N ASP A 589 13.59 21.16 3.73
CA ASP A 589 12.48 21.52 4.61
C ASP A 589 11.14 20.86 4.20
N ASN A 590 10.94 19.57 4.49
CA ASN A 590 9.65 18.90 4.20
C ASN A 590 8.62 19.29 5.26
N SER A 591 7.48 19.85 4.85
CA SER A 591 6.43 20.34 5.78
C SER A 591 6.00 19.30 6.81
N ILE A 592 5.95 18.01 6.44
CA ILE A 592 5.64 16.90 7.33
C ILE A 592 6.80 16.62 8.31
N TYR A 593 8.04 16.54 7.82
CA TYR A 593 9.21 16.27 8.68
C TYR A 593 9.47 17.42 9.65
N THR A 594 9.49 18.66 9.18
CA THR A 594 9.70 19.85 10.03
C THR A 594 8.53 20.08 10.98
N SER A 595 7.30 19.73 10.60
CA SER A 595 6.17 19.72 11.55
C SER A 595 6.35 18.64 12.60
N LEU A 596 6.65 17.39 12.24
CA LEU A 596 6.75 16.28 13.18
C LEU A 596 7.99 16.41 14.10
N ALA A 597 9.17 16.68 13.54
CA ALA A 597 10.37 17.04 14.28
C ALA A 597 10.15 18.28 15.16
N GLY A 598 9.37 19.25 14.66
CA GLY A 598 9.03 20.47 15.38
C GLY A 598 7.97 20.30 16.48
N VAL A 599 7.10 19.29 16.40
CA VAL A 599 6.18 18.91 17.47
C VAL A 599 6.91 18.09 18.52
N LEU A 600 7.72 17.11 18.07
CA LEU A 600 8.32 16.11 18.94
C LEU A 600 9.60 16.60 19.61
N GLY A 601 10.49 17.27 18.87
CA GLY A 601 11.65 18.08 19.28
C GLY A 601 12.64 17.53 20.32
N GLY A 602 13.66 18.33 20.66
CA GLY A 602 14.57 18.08 21.79
C GLY A 602 15.30 16.73 21.78
N LYS A 603 15.79 16.31 22.95
CA LYS A 603 16.42 15.00 23.15
C LYS A 603 15.36 13.89 23.26
N PRO A 604 15.62 12.67 22.75
CA PRO A 604 14.83 11.49 23.08
C PRO A 604 14.62 11.33 24.59
N GLU A 605 13.50 10.73 24.98
CA GLU A 605 13.22 10.37 26.38
C GLU A 605 12.72 8.91 26.42
N ALA A 606 12.81 8.24 27.57
CA ALA A 606 12.16 6.94 27.75
C ALA A 606 10.64 7.12 27.68
N LEU A 607 10.03 6.56 26.63
CA LEU A 607 8.60 6.66 26.38
C LEU A 607 7.81 5.65 27.23
N ASP A 608 6.51 5.86 27.38
CA ASP A 608 5.66 5.04 28.27
C ASP A 608 6.20 4.91 29.73
N PRO A 609 6.62 6.01 30.39
CA PRO A 609 7.29 5.96 31.71
C PRO A 609 6.32 5.81 32.90
N LEU A 610 5.01 5.73 32.62
CA LEU A 610 3.96 5.61 33.63
C LEU A 610 3.47 4.15 33.71
N PRO A 611 2.93 3.70 34.86
CA PRO A 611 2.39 2.35 34.98
C PRO A 611 1.30 2.07 33.94
N VAL A 612 1.47 0.98 33.18
CA VAL A 612 0.53 0.51 32.17
C VAL A 612 -0.29 -0.67 32.71
N PRO A 613 -1.63 -0.56 32.81
CA PRO A 613 -2.50 -1.65 33.23
C PRO A 613 -2.43 -2.88 32.31
N LYS A 614 -2.59 -4.07 32.90
CA LYS A 614 -2.57 -5.37 32.18
C LYS A 614 -3.69 -5.53 31.15
N ARG A 615 -4.70 -4.66 31.14
CA ARG A 615 -5.74 -4.61 30.10
C ARG A 615 -5.34 -3.74 28.91
N ASN A 616 -4.18 -3.10 28.90
CA ASN A 616 -3.77 -2.21 27.80
C ASN A 616 -3.26 -2.99 26.59
N ILE A 617 -3.93 -2.88 25.44
CA ILE A 617 -3.67 -3.66 24.22
C ILE A 617 -2.81 -2.93 23.18
N LEU A 618 -2.81 -1.59 23.21
CA LEU A 618 -2.09 -0.71 22.29
C LEU A 618 -1.68 0.57 23.03
N SER A 619 -0.46 1.05 22.81
CA SER A 619 -0.01 2.36 23.29
C SER A 619 0.69 3.15 22.21
N ILE A 620 0.34 4.42 22.08
CA ILE A 620 1.02 5.41 21.25
C ILE A 620 1.57 6.47 22.20
N ALA A 621 2.89 6.65 22.25
CA ALA A 621 3.53 7.62 23.11
C ALA A 621 4.38 8.60 22.30
N ALA A 622 4.42 9.86 22.72
CA ALA A 622 5.16 10.91 22.05
C ALA A 622 5.80 11.86 23.07
N ARG A 623 7.04 12.26 22.80
CA ARG A 623 7.66 13.46 23.39
C ARG A 623 7.06 14.70 22.71
N LEU A 624 6.90 15.80 23.42
CA LEU A 624 6.43 17.08 22.90
C LEU A 624 7.41 18.20 23.27
N ASP A 625 7.75 19.05 22.30
CA ASP A 625 8.49 20.29 22.55
C ASP A 625 7.56 21.40 23.04
N LYS A 626 7.21 21.34 24.33
CA LYS A 626 6.25 22.27 24.93
C LYS A 626 6.68 23.73 24.82
N GLU A 627 7.97 24.03 24.93
CA GLU A 627 8.50 25.41 24.90
C GLU A 627 8.15 26.13 23.60
N LYS A 628 8.12 25.39 22.46
CA LYS A 628 7.71 25.92 21.16
C LYS A 628 6.25 26.41 21.14
N TYR A 629 5.36 25.75 21.87
CA TYR A 629 3.92 26.06 21.90
C TYR A 629 3.50 26.96 23.07
N LEU A 630 4.36 27.19 24.06
CA LEU A 630 4.07 28.10 25.18
C LEU A 630 3.62 29.52 24.74
N PRO A 631 4.15 30.15 23.67
CA PRO A 631 3.68 31.46 23.23
C PRO A 631 2.21 31.46 22.78
N ASP A 632 1.79 30.43 22.04
CA ASP A 632 0.40 30.26 21.59
C ASP A 632 -0.52 29.91 22.77
N ILE A 633 -0.10 29.00 23.66
CA ILE A 633 -0.83 28.65 24.88
C ILE A 633 -1.03 29.90 25.77
N THR A 634 0.00 30.74 25.90
CA THR A 634 -0.09 32.01 26.65
C THR A 634 -0.97 33.03 25.93
N ARG A 635 -1.04 33.02 24.58
CA ARG A 635 -2.00 33.83 23.83
C ARG A 635 -3.44 33.37 24.10
N MET A 636 -3.72 32.07 23.95
CA MET A 636 -5.03 31.48 24.26
C MET A 636 -5.46 31.75 25.69
N GLU A 637 -4.56 31.65 26.66
CA GLU A 637 -4.85 31.95 28.07
C GLU A 637 -5.23 33.43 28.28
N ARG A 638 -4.53 34.37 27.61
CA ARG A 638 -4.89 35.81 27.64
C ARG A 638 -6.21 36.10 26.94
N GLU A 639 -6.47 35.47 25.80
CA GLU A 639 -7.71 35.62 25.05
C GLU A 639 -8.89 35.10 25.86
N ALA A 640 -8.80 33.89 26.43
CA ALA A 640 -9.80 33.35 27.34
C ALA A 640 -10.05 34.26 28.57
N LYS A 641 -8.99 34.78 29.20
CA LYS A 641 -9.12 35.73 30.33
C LYS A 641 -9.74 37.08 29.96
N ASN A 642 -9.72 37.44 28.67
CA ASN A 642 -10.34 38.64 28.14
C ASN A 642 -11.73 38.40 27.52
N ASP A 643 -12.15 37.15 27.34
CA ASP A 643 -13.41 36.81 26.69
C ASP A 643 -14.61 37.34 27.49
N GLN A 644 -15.46 38.11 26.82
CA GLN A 644 -16.67 38.66 27.38
C GLN A 644 -17.70 37.55 27.67
N PHE A 645 -17.68 36.46 26.90
CA PHE A 645 -18.53 35.29 27.08
C PHE A 645 -18.34 34.61 28.45
N LEU A 646 -17.11 34.53 28.98
CA LEU A 646 -16.86 33.97 30.31
C LEU A 646 -17.39 34.88 31.44
N ARG A 647 -17.46 36.20 31.21
CA ARG A 647 -18.08 37.15 32.16
C ARG A 647 -19.60 37.05 32.13
N ASP A 648 -20.18 36.90 30.94
CA ASP A 648 -21.63 36.76 30.75
C ASP A 648 -22.16 35.40 31.26
N LEU A 649 -21.32 34.36 31.33
CA LEU A 649 -21.61 33.08 31.99
C LEU A 649 -21.51 33.12 33.53
N GLY A 650 -21.27 34.29 34.13
CA GLY A 650 -21.24 34.47 35.58
C GLY A 650 -19.99 33.92 36.27
N VAL A 651 -18.91 33.63 35.54
CA VAL A 651 -17.63 33.25 36.13
C VAL A 651 -17.00 34.50 36.76
N SER A 652 -17.07 34.60 38.10
CA SER A 652 -16.48 35.72 38.84
C SER A 652 -14.97 35.81 38.58
N GLY A 653 -14.50 37.05 38.37
CA GLY A 653 -13.18 37.32 37.79
C GLY A 653 -11.99 36.67 38.51
N ASP A 654 -12.10 36.42 39.82
CA ASP A 654 -11.00 35.85 40.61
C ASP A 654 -10.85 34.32 40.42
N ALA A 655 -11.92 33.61 40.05
CA ALA A 655 -11.83 32.17 39.74
C ALA A 655 -11.11 31.92 38.40
N ALA A 656 -11.46 32.69 37.36
CA ALA A 656 -10.83 32.60 36.04
C ALA A 656 -9.38 33.11 36.02
N ARG A 657 -9.04 34.10 36.88
CA ARG A 657 -7.67 34.61 37.01
C ARG A 657 -6.67 33.58 37.55
N ASN A 658 -7.13 32.69 38.45
CA ASN A 658 -6.28 31.71 39.14
C ASN A 658 -5.94 30.46 38.31
N ILE A 659 -6.56 30.27 37.14
CA ILE A 659 -6.18 29.21 36.21
C ILE A 659 -4.97 29.70 35.40
N ASN A 660 -3.80 29.11 35.63
CA ASN A 660 -2.55 29.43 34.93
C ASN A 660 -2.16 28.25 34.03
N LEU A 661 -2.61 28.28 32.77
CA LEU A 661 -2.44 27.19 31.81
C LEU A 661 -0.99 27.10 31.34
N ALA A 662 -0.34 28.24 31.10
CA ALA A 662 1.07 28.29 30.73
C ALA A 662 1.98 27.72 31.82
N GLU A 663 1.73 28.03 33.11
CA GLU A 663 2.49 27.44 34.22
C GLU A 663 2.21 25.94 34.40
N PHE A 664 0.95 25.52 34.26
CA PHE A 664 0.57 24.10 34.30
C PHE A 664 1.29 23.28 33.23
N VAL A 665 1.30 23.75 31.98
CA VAL A 665 1.99 23.06 30.88
C VAL A 665 3.52 23.13 31.02
N LYS A 666 4.08 24.28 31.45
CA LYS A 666 5.53 24.47 31.56
C LYS A 666 6.17 23.76 32.75
N LYS A 667 5.56 23.83 33.93
CA LYS A 667 6.13 23.33 35.20
C LYS A 667 5.42 22.09 35.74
N GLY A 668 4.10 21.98 35.52
CA GLY A 668 3.28 20.90 36.08
C GLY A 668 3.48 19.57 35.35
N LEU A 669 3.50 19.59 34.01
CA LEU A 669 3.59 18.38 33.17
C LEU A 669 5.01 18.13 32.64
N GLY A 670 5.42 16.86 32.60
CA GLY A 670 6.60 16.38 31.88
C GLY A 670 6.39 16.38 30.36
N ASN A 671 7.45 16.17 29.57
CA ASN A 671 7.44 16.39 28.12
C ASN A 671 6.76 15.30 27.28
N GLN A 672 5.91 14.46 27.86
CA GLN A 672 5.37 13.30 27.17
C GLN A 672 3.85 13.23 27.25
N VAL A 673 3.25 12.65 26.21
CA VAL A 673 1.87 12.20 26.19
C VAL A 673 1.83 10.74 25.75
N GLY A 674 1.14 9.91 26.53
CA GLY A 674 0.74 8.57 26.13
C GLY A 674 -0.74 8.54 25.79
N MET A 675 -1.12 7.80 24.76
CA MET A 675 -2.49 7.40 24.44
C MET A 675 -2.55 5.88 24.43
N HIS A 676 -3.50 5.32 25.17
CA HIS A 676 -3.55 3.89 25.45
C HIS A 676 -4.97 3.36 25.23
N VAL A 677 -5.08 2.14 24.69
CA VAL A 677 -6.34 1.48 24.39
C VAL A 677 -6.47 0.23 25.24
N TYR A 678 -7.61 0.07 25.91
CA TYR A 678 -7.91 -1.09 26.74
C TYR A 678 -8.54 -2.24 25.95
N ASP A 679 -8.35 -3.45 26.46
CA ASP A 679 -9.04 -4.68 26.10
C ASP A 679 -10.51 -4.55 26.49
N SER A 680 -11.37 -4.65 25.48
CA SER A 680 -12.82 -4.75 25.62
C SER A 680 -13.41 -5.30 24.33
N SER A 681 -14.58 -5.92 24.39
CA SER A 681 -15.36 -6.21 23.17
C SER A 681 -15.78 -4.88 22.51
N PRO A 682 -15.36 -4.61 21.26
CA PRO A 682 -15.64 -3.34 20.59
C PRO A 682 -17.13 -3.23 20.24
N THR A 683 -17.70 -2.04 20.36
CA THR A 683 -19.13 -1.82 20.02
C THR A 683 -19.37 -1.79 18.50
N PHE A 684 -18.37 -1.41 17.72
CA PHE A 684 -18.34 -1.51 16.27
C PHE A 684 -16.99 -2.11 15.86
N ASP A 685 -16.96 -3.08 14.94
CA ASP A 685 -15.69 -3.56 14.39
C ASP A 685 -15.00 -2.43 13.63
N LEU A 686 -13.69 -2.33 13.83
CA LEU A 686 -12.80 -1.41 13.14
C LEU A 686 -11.62 -2.24 12.68
N ASN A 687 -11.57 -2.54 11.38
CA ASN A 687 -10.46 -3.30 10.80
C ASN A 687 -9.16 -2.49 10.95
N MET A 688 -8.44 -2.77 12.04
CA MET A 688 -7.20 -2.11 12.38
C MET A 688 -6.11 -2.39 11.35
N SER A 689 -6.13 -3.54 10.66
CA SER A 689 -5.19 -3.84 9.57
C SER A 689 -5.34 -2.83 8.42
N SER A 690 -6.58 -2.51 8.02
CA SER A 690 -6.86 -1.48 7.03
C SER A 690 -6.53 -0.07 7.54
N VAL A 691 -6.76 0.23 8.82
CA VAL A 691 -6.34 1.52 9.43
C VAL A 691 -4.82 1.67 9.46
N PHE A 692 -4.08 0.62 9.83
CA PHE A 692 -2.62 0.62 9.78
C PHE A 692 -2.10 0.70 8.35
N GLY A 693 -2.72 0.00 7.39
CA GLY A 693 -2.42 0.12 5.96
C GLY A 693 -2.64 1.55 5.44
N MET A 694 -3.73 2.20 5.84
CA MET A 694 -4.03 3.59 5.51
C MET A 694 -3.04 4.57 6.16
N LEU A 695 -2.63 4.35 7.42
CA LEU A 695 -1.63 5.18 8.11
C LEU A 695 -0.22 5.02 7.51
N LEU A 696 0.18 3.79 7.15
CA LEU A 696 1.47 3.52 6.51
C LEU A 696 1.50 4.03 5.06
N GLY A 697 0.41 3.89 4.32
CA GLY A 697 0.27 4.40 2.94
C GLY A 697 0.18 5.92 2.86
N SER A 698 -0.57 6.57 3.77
CA SER A 698 -0.68 8.03 3.81
C SER A 698 0.63 8.72 4.20
N GLY A 699 1.42 8.10 5.09
CA GLY A 699 2.76 8.57 5.46
C GLY A 699 3.76 8.64 4.30
N MET A 700 3.44 8.04 3.14
CA MET A 700 4.36 7.92 2.00
C MET A 700 3.87 8.65 0.73
N GLY A 701 2.75 9.39 0.76
CA GLY A 701 2.29 10.08 -0.45
C GLY A 701 1.11 11.07 -0.43
N ARG A 702 0.43 11.38 0.68
CA ARG A 702 -0.69 12.37 0.63
C ARG A 702 -0.80 13.33 1.82
N THR A 703 -0.97 14.60 1.48
CA THR A 703 -1.04 15.75 2.40
C THR A 703 -2.34 15.80 3.21
N ARG A 704 -2.30 15.30 4.45
CA ARG A 704 -3.08 15.88 5.56
C ARG A 704 -2.21 15.99 6.81
N THR A 705 -1.91 17.22 7.20
CA THR A 705 -1.39 17.54 8.53
C THR A 705 -2.42 17.08 9.56
N ILE A 706 -2.04 16.19 10.47
CA ILE A 706 -2.93 15.80 11.58
C ILE A 706 -3.03 16.98 12.54
N GLY A 707 -4.16 17.68 12.54
CA GLY A 707 -4.43 18.73 13.49
C GLY A 707 -4.83 18.18 14.86
N THR A 708 -4.88 19.06 15.85
CA THR A 708 -5.36 18.73 17.20
C THR A 708 -6.83 18.32 17.21
N GLU A 709 -7.63 18.83 16.27
CA GLU A 709 -9.05 18.45 16.14
C GLU A 709 -9.19 17.02 15.59
N GLU A 710 -8.44 16.64 14.55
CA GLU A 710 -8.41 15.27 14.04
C GLU A 710 -7.89 14.26 15.07
N LEU A 711 -6.92 14.64 15.90
CA LEU A 711 -6.45 13.80 17.01
C LEU A 711 -7.55 13.59 18.06
N LEU A 712 -8.29 14.65 18.42
CA LEU A 712 -9.40 14.58 19.38
C LEU A 712 -10.64 13.84 18.82
N ILE A 713 -10.93 14.00 17.52
CA ILE A 713 -11.97 13.25 16.82
C ILE A 713 -11.56 11.78 16.69
N GLY A 714 -10.30 11.48 16.35
CA GLY A 714 -9.76 10.12 16.31
C GLY A 714 -9.80 9.44 17.68
N LEU A 715 -9.43 10.15 18.75
CA LEU A 715 -9.58 9.70 20.13
C LEU A 715 -11.05 9.46 20.49
N ALA A 716 -11.97 10.36 20.08
CA ALA A 716 -13.39 10.21 20.35
C ALA A 716 -14.01 9.00 19.61
N VAL A 717 -13.64 8.78 18.34
CA VAL A 717 -14.04 7.61 17.55
C VAL A 717 -13.46 6.32 18.14
N ALA A 718 -12.18 6.31 18.52
CA ALA A 718 -11.57 5.19 19.23
C ALA A 718 -12.26 4.92 20.59
N ALA A 719 -12.62 5.97 21.33
CA ALA A 719 -13.32 5.90 22.62
C ALA A 719 -14.77 5.37 22.54
N LEU A 720 -15.40 5.46 21.35
CA LEU A 720 -16.71 4.85 21.09
C LEU A 720 -16.60 3.32 20.95
N ASN A 721 -15.47 2.82 20.44
CA ASN A 721 -15.23 1.39 20.26
C ASN A 721 -14.62 0.73 21.50
N ASN A 722 -13.53 1.29 22.04
CA ASN A 722 -12.80 0.74 23.18
C ASN A 722 -12.59 1.81 24.27
N PRO A 723 -12.48 1.45 25.57
CA PRO A 723 -12.00 2.36 26.60
C PRO A 723 -10.59 2.85 26.25
N VAL A 724 -10.37 4.15 26.36
CA VAL A 724 -9.08 4.80 26.08
C VAL A 724 -8.72 5.76 27.20
N TYR A 725 -7.43 5.98 27.38
CA TYR A 725 -6.95 7.05 28.24
C TYR A 725 -5.69 7.72 27.69
N LEU A 726 -5.56 8.99 28.02
CA LEU A 726 -4.33 9.76 27.89
C LEU A 726 -3.58 9.74 29.22
N SER A 727 -2.26 9.70 29.15
CA SER A 727 -1.35 9.80 30.30
C SER A 727 -0.33 10.90 30.07
N PHE A 728 -0.05 11.68 31.12
CA PHE A 728 0.92 12.77 31.13
C PHE A 728 1.78 12.64 32.38
N PRO A 729 3.12 12.48 32.28
CA PRO A 729 3.97 12.51 33.46
C PRO A 729 3.85 13.85 34.18
N VAL A 730 3.91 13.83 35.52
CA VAL A 730 3.83 15.03 36.36
C VAL A 730 5.23 15.40 36.84
N GLN A 731 5.63 16.64 36.55
CA GLN A 731 6.91 17.21 36.96
C GLN A 731 6.79 17.99 38.29
N ASP A 732 5.68 18.70 38.50
CA ASP A 732 5.35 19.37 39.77
C ASP A 732 3.90 19.10 40.16
N ALA A 733 3.72 18.23 41.17
CA ALA A 733 2.40 17.85 41.67
C ALA A 733 1.63 19.02 42.31
N GLN A 734 2.31 19.99 42.93
CA GLN A 734 1.65 21.14 43.55
C GLN A 734 1.10 22.10 42.50
N VAL A 735 1.83 22.30 41.40
CA VAL A 735 1.36 23.09 40.25
C VAL A 735 0.16 22.41 39.59
N VAL A 736 0.22 21.09 39.36
CA VAL A 736 -0.89 20.32 38.80
C VAL A 736 -2.12 20.38 39.71
N ASP A 737 -1.98 20.15 41.01
CA ASP A 737 -3.11 20.20 41.96
C ASP A 737 -3.73 21.59 42.04
N ARG A 738 -2.92 22.66 42.06
CA ARG A 738 -3.42 24.04 42.06
C ARG A 738 -4.23 24.35 40.81
N PHE A 739 -3.74 23.95 39.63
CA PHE A 739 -4.45 24.12 38.36
C PHE A 739 -5.78 23.34 38.35
N LEU A 740 -5.76 22.05 38.72
CA LEU A 740 -6.95 21.21 38.76
C LEU A 740 -7.99 21.72 39.77
N ASN A 741 -7.57 22.25 40.92
CA ASN A 741 -8.46 22.83 41.92
C ASN A 741 -9.06 24.18 41.46
N GLY A 742 -8.32 25.00 40.71
CA GLY A 742 -8.86 26.21 40.07
C GLY A 742 -9.89 25.87 38.99
N MET A 743 -9.60 24.84 38.18
CA MET A 743 -10.49 24.35 37.13
C MET A 743 -11.82 23.82 37.68
N ASP A 744 -11.81 23.20 38.87
CA ASP A 744 -13.04 22.76 39.56
C ASP A 744 -14.04 23.89 39.78
N THR A 745 -13.56 25.08 40.16
CA THR A 745 -14.42 26.25 40.40
C THR A 745 -15.03 26.75 39.09
N ALA A 746 -14.24 26.84 38.02
CA ALA A 746 -14.72 27.28 36.71
C ALA A 746 -15.75 26.30 36.12
N LEU A 747 -15.45 24.99 36.11
CA LEU A 747 -16.35 23.96 35.59
C LEU A 747 -17.66 23.86 36.41
N ALA A 748 -17.60 24.04 37.72
CA ALA A 748 -18.80 24.08 38.57
C ALA A 748 -19.72 25.27 38.25
N VAL A 749 -19.17 26.44 37.87
CA VAL A 749 -19.97 27.59 37.42
C VAL A 749 -20.56 27.33 36.04
N THR A 750 -19.75 26.87 35.08
CA THR A 750 -20.22 26.57 33.70
C THR A 750 -21.33 25.52 33.67
N ALA A 751 -21.24 24.46 34.48
CA ALA A 751 -22.29 23.44 34.61
C ALA A 751 -23.58 23.96 35.28
N ARG A 752 -23.55 25.11 35.94
CA ARG A 752 -24.72 25.75 36.59
C ARG A 752 -25.33 26.87 35.76
N GLY A 753 -24.57 27.55 34.92
CA GLY A 753 -24.98 28.73 34.13
C GLY A 753 -25.83 28.47 32.88
N GLN A 754 -26.52 27.33 32.78
CA GLN A 754 -27.11 26.89 31.51
C GLN A 754 -28.62 27.16 31.36
N SER A 755 -29.00 27.76 30.23
CA SER A 755 -30.39 27.81 29.77
C SER A 755 -30.83 26.47 29.17
N ARG A 756 -31.78 25.80 29.83
CA ARG A 756 -32.47 24.61 29.27
C ARG A 756 -33.35 25.02 28.09
N GLY A 757 -33.06 24.55 26.87
CA GLY A 757 -33.89 24.90 25.70
C GLY A 757 -33.61 24.13 24.42
N GLY A 758 -34.63 23.45 23.89
CA GLY A 758 -34.61 22.83 22.56
C GLY A 758 -34.03 21.41 22.50
N TRP A 759 -34.34 20.69 21.42
CA TRP A 759 -33.99 19.28 21.24
C TRP A 759 -32.49 19.00 21.09
N PHE A 760 -31.71 20.04 20.79
CA PHE A 760 -30.26 20.00 20.56
C PHE A 760 -29.46 20.92 21.50
N SER A 761 -29.98 21.31 22.67
CA SER A 761 -29.18 22.06 23.65
C SER A 761 -27.96 21.25 24.11
N LEU A 762 -26.81 21.92 24.16
CA LEU A 762 -25.58 21.42 24.76
C LEU A 762 -25.65 21.61 26.29
N GLU A 763 -26.12 20.58 26.99
CA GLU A 763 -26.04 20.52 28.45
C GLU A 763 -24.64 20.10 28.92
N GLN A 764 -24.15 20.68 30.02
CA GLN A 764 -22.82 20.49 30.58
C GLN A 764 -22.94 20.18 32.08
N ASP A 765 -22.15 19.23 32.58
CA ASP A 765 -22.29 18.66 33.91
C ASP A 765 -20.90 18.40 34.53
N PHE A 766 -20.70 18.72 35.80
CA PHE A 766 -19.41 18.57 36.48
C PHE A 766 -19.59 18.03 37.91
N TYR A 767 -18.87 16.96 38.21
CA TYR A 767 -18.97 16.24 39.49
C TYR A 767 -17.68 15.47 39.81
N LYS A 768 -17.58 14.95 41.03
CA LYS A 768 -16.42 14.18 41.52
C LYS A 768 -16.86 12.85 42.12
N PHE A 769 -15.98 11.86 42.04
CA PHE A 769 -16.15 10.53 42.63
C PHE A 769 -15.00 10.21 43.59
N PRO A 770 -15.21 9.41 44.65
CA PRO A 770 -14.12 8.93 45.50
C PRO A 770 -13.18 7.99 44.71
N LEU A 771 -11.89 8.04 45.04
CA LEU A 771 -10.84 7.17 44.50
C LEU A 771 -10.00 6.64 45.67
N GLY A 772 -10.33 5.43 46.14
CA GLY A 772 -9.81 4.93 47.42
C GLY A 772 -10.30 5.78 48.61
N GLN A 773 -9.50 5.86 49.68
CA GLN A 773 -9.89 6.54 50.92
C GLN A 773 -9.60 8.05 50.96
N THR A 774 -8.65 8.54 50.15
CA THR A 774 -8.07 9.90 50.30
C THR A 774 -8.06 10.74 49.03
N HIS A 775 -8.38 10.14 47.87
CA HIS A 775 -8.35 10.84 46.58
C HIS A 775 -9.75 10.88 45.96
N ALA A 776 -9.92 11.71 44.93
CA ALA A 776 -11.14 11.78 44.14
C ALA A 776 -10.79 12.04 42.68
N TYR A 777 -11.50 11.38 41.75
CA TYR A 777 -11.43 11.72 40.33
C TYR A 777 -12.57 12.67 39.95
N ARG A 778 -12.31 13.47 38.91
CA ARG A 778 -13.24 14.45 38.35
C ARG A 778 -13.96 13.84 37.15
N ALA A 779 -15.19 14.27 36.91
CA ALA A 779 -16.00 13.87 35.78
C ALA A 779 -16.63 15.10 35.12
N TYR A 780 -16.53 15.19 33.79
CA TYR A 780 -17.25 16.17 32.98
C TYR A 780 -18.17 15.46 32.01
N GLY A 781 -19.43 15.90 31.93
CA GLY A 781 -20.43 15.37 31.03
C GLY A 781 -20.86 16.42 30.01
N LEU A 782 -20.76 16.09 28.73
CA LEU A 782 -21.35 16.84 27.62
C LEU A 782 -22.59 16.11 27.14
N ARG A 783 -23.74 16.78 27.08
CA ARG A 783 -25.01 16.18 26.64
C ARG A 783 -25.62 16.98 25.51
N ILE A 784 -26.02 16.29 24.44
CA ILE A 784 -26.74 16.87 23.30
C ILE A 784 -28.01 16.03 23.11
N GLY A 785 -29.16 16.58 23.51
CA GLY A 785 -30.43 15.87 23.51
C GLY A 785 -30.38 14.57 24.36
N PRO A 786 -30.54 13.38 23.76
CA PRO A 786 -30.44 12.09 24.48
C PRO A 786 -28.99 11.60 24.68
N LEU A 787 -28.02 12.11 23.91
CA LEU A 787 -26.64 11.63 23.95
C LEU A 787 -25.88 12.30 25.10
N LYS A 788 -25.15 11.54 25.92
CA LYS A 788 -24.27 12.08 26.99
C LYS A 788 -22.88 11.45 26.96
N LEU A 789 -21.91 12.19 26.44
CA LEU A 789 -20.48 11.89 26.49
C LEU A 789 -19.92 12.27 27.86
N ARG A 790 -18.91 11.53 28.35
CA ARG A 790 -18.25 11.80 29.63
C ARG A 790 -16.75 11.57 29.53
N PHE A 791 -15.99 12.40 30.25
CA PHE A 791 -14.56 12.24 30.44
C PHE A 791 -14.23 12.32 31.92
N PHE A 792 -13.24 11.52 32.35
CA PHE A 792 -12.83 11.39 33.75
C PHE A 792 -11.34 11.73 33.86
N TRP A 793 -10.91 12.41 34.93
CA TRP A 793 -9.48 12.65 35.13
C TRP A 793 -9.05 12.73 36.59
N ALA A 794 -7.82 12.30 36.84
CA ALA A 794 -7.18 12.34 38.15
C ALA A 794 -5.64 12.40 38.03
N ARG A 795 -4.99 13.01 39.01
CA ARG A 795 -3.56 12.80 39.27
C ARG A 795 -3.41 11.58 40.16
N ILE A 796 -2.64 10.59 39.73
CA ILE A 796 -2.40 9.32 40.42
C ILE A 796 -0.90 9.07 40.41
N GLY A 797 -0.28 8.95 41.59
CA GLY A 797 1.19 8.86 41.70
C GLY A 797 1.89 10.01 40.97
N GLY A 798 2.81 9.66 40.08
CA GLY A 798 3.55 10.58 39.21
C GLY A 798 2.90 10.90 37.86
N GLY A 799 1.63 10.55 37.64
CA GLY A 799 0.92 10.78 36.37
C GLY A 799 -0.38 11.57 36.52
N LEU A 800 -0.73 12.33 35.49
CA LEU A 800 -2.07 12.88 35.26
C LEU A 800 -2.73 12.07 34.14
N TYR A 801 -3.93 11.56 34.39
CA TYR A 801 -4.64 10.67 33.48
C TYR A 801 -6.00 11.23 33.10
N ILE A 802 -6.35 11.13 31.82
CA ILE A 802 -7.67 11.51 31.28
C ILE A 802 -8.26 10.28 30.58
N ALA A 803 -9.37 9.74 31.08
CA ALA A 803 -9.94 8.47 30.67
C ALA A 803 -11.38 8.62 30.13
N SER A 804 -11.76 7.78 29.16
CA SER A 804 -13.15 7.69 28.67
C SER A 804 -14.07 6.89 29.60
N ARG A 805 -13.51 6.12 30.53
CA ARG A 805 -14.25 5.30 31.53
C ARG A 805 -13.64 5.48 32.93
N PRO A 806 -14.45 5.45 34.01
CA PRO A 806 -13.97 5.68 35.36
C PRO A 806 -13.06 4.56 35.89
N PHE A 807 -13.38 3.29 35.58
CA PHE A 807 -12.64 2.12 36.07
C PHE A 807 -11.15 2.13 35.66
N ILE A 808 -10.79 2.82 34.58
CA ILE A 808 -9.38 2.98 34.16
C ILE A 808 -8.58 3.72 35.25
N LEU A 809 -9.17 4.75 35.87
CA LEU A 809 -8.53 5.50 36.96
C LEU A 809 -8.49 4.67 38.25
N GLU A 810 -9.45 3.77 38.45
CA GLU A 810 -9.49 2.84 39.58
C GLU A 810 -8.40 1.76 39.44
N ASP A 811 -8.22 1.17 38.25
CA ASP A 811 -7.12 0.25 37.92
C ASP A 811 -5.75 0.90 38.14
N LEU A 812 -5.54 2.12 37.60
CA LEU A 812 -4.29 2.87 37.74
C LEU A 812 -4.00 3.21 39.22
N ALA A 813 -5.01 3.57 40.00
CA ALA A 813 -4.87 3.84 41.43
C ALA A 813 -4.54 2.56 42.22
N ALA A 814 -5.14 1.42 41.86
CA ALA A 814 -4.82 0.13 42.46
C ALA A 814 -3.36 -0.28 42.19
N MET A 815 -2.87 -0.08 40.96
CA MET A 815 -1.47 -0.33 40.59
C MET A 815 -0.49 0.56 41.37
N GLU A 816 -0.75 1.86 41.50
CA GLU A 816 0.13 2.74 42.30
C GLU A 816 0.08 2.37 43.79
N ALA A 817 -1.08 1.95 44.31
CA ALA A 817 -1.19 1.42 45.68
C ALA A 817 -0.45 0.09 45.87
N GLU A 818 -0.34 -0.77 44.85
CA GLU A 818 0.55 -1.94 44.85
C GLU A 818 2.02 -1.53 44.81
N ARG A 819 2.38 -0.57 43.95
CA ARG A 819 3.75 -0.04 43.84
C ARG A 819 4.23 0.56 45.16
N ILE A 820 3.38 1.36 45.83
CA ILE A 820 3.64 1.94 47.14
C ILE A 820 3.75 0.85 48.22
N ARG A 821 2.87 -0.17 48.22
CA ARG A 821 2.96 -1.30 49.17
C ARG A 821 4.25 -2.11 49.01
N ALA A 822 4.68 -2.36 47.77
CA ALA A 822 5.93 -3.06 47.50
C ALA A 822 7.17 -2.22 47.85
N ALA A 823 7.14 -0.91 47.60
CA ALA A 823 8.20 0.01 48.02
C ALA A 823 8.26 0.19 49.55
N GLY A 824 7.11 0.12 50.23
CA GLY A 824 6.96 0.25 51.68
C GLY A 824 7.36 -0.98 52.50
N GLY A 825 7.89 -2.03 51.86
CA GLY A 825 8.32 -3.28 52.52
C GLY A 825 9.63 -3.20 53.32
N SER A 826 10.35 -2.07 53.26
CA SER A 826 11.53 -1.83 54.10
C SER A 826 11.60 -0.38 54.56
N GLY A 827 11.82 -0.16 55.85
CA GLY A 827 11.87 1.17 56.43
C GLY A 827 13.20 1.89 56.20
N ALA A 828 13.12 3.11 55.68
CA ALA A 828 14.08 4.21 55.86
C ALA A 828 15.60 3.89 55.85
N ALA A 829 16.20 3.89 54.66
CA ALA A 829 17.55 4.43 54.43
C ALA A 829 17.72 4.85 52.96
N ALA A 830 18.60 5.81 52.70
CA ALA A 830 18.81 6.34 51.36
C ALA A 830 19.87 5.56 50.55
N ALA A 831 19.61 5.45 49.24
CA ALA A 831 20.55 5.18 48.15
C ALA A 831 21.18 3.78 47.99
N THR A 832 21.44 3.45 46.71
CA THR A 832 22.41 2.46 46.21
C THR A 832 21.91 1.01 46.00
N THR A 833 21.42 0.77 44.76
CA THR A 833 21.83 -0.37 43.90
C THR A 833 21.36 -1.81 44.26
N THR A 834 20.52 -2.36 43.36
CA THR A 834 20.35 -3.82 43.09
C THR A 834 19.61 -4.70 44.12
N THR A 835 18.36 -4.37 44.47
CA THR A 835 17.28 -5.39 44.66
C THR A 835 15.88 -4.76 44.78
N THR A 836 15.20 -4.54 43.64
CA THR A 836 13.75 -4.20 43.64
C THR A 836 13.10 -4.73 42.36
N THR A 837 13.34 -6.01 42.10
CA THR A 837 13.13 -6.67 40.81
C THR A 837 11.89 -7.57 40.86
N ALA A 838 10.69 -7.02 40.63
CA ALA A 838 9.48 -7.83 40.38
C ALA A 838 8.27 -7.04 39.82
N LEU A 839 8.03 -5.81 40.27
CA LEU A 839 6.95 -4.96 39.72
C LEU A 839 7.41 -4.19 38.48
N VAL A 840 7.65 -4.98 37.43
CA VAL A 840 7.70 -4.66 35.99
C VAL A 840 7.72 -3.17 35.65
N GLN A 841 8.91 -2.60 35.47
CA GLN A 841 9.08 -1.39 34.66
C GLN A 841 9.00 -1.77 33.17
N ASP A 842 7.78 -1.82 32.62
CA ASP A 842 7.53 -2.02 31.19
C ASP A 842 7.75 -0.73 30.36
N PHE A 843 8.83 0.00 30.66
CA PHE A 843 9.13 1.25 29.97
C PHE A 843 9.30 1.00 28.46
N GLY A 844 8.78 1.93 27.67
CA GLY A 844 9.05 1.97 26.24
C GLY A 844 10.52 2.31 25.96
N PRO A 845 10.97 2.08 24.72
CA PRO A 845 12.31 2.45 24.29
C PRO A 845 12.51 3.97 24.36
N GLU A 846 13.79 4.37 24.41
CA GLU A 846 14.17 5.77 24.28
C GLU A 846 13.82 6.29 22.87
N GLY A 847 13.00 7.33 22.81
CA GLY A 847 12.30 7.72 21.59
C GLY A 847 11.79 9.16 21.60
N HIS A 848 11.46 9.65 20.40
CA HIS A 848 10.59 10.81 20.21
C HIS A 848 9.13 10.40 20.04
N ALA A 849 8.87 9.26 19.40
CA ALA A 849 7.55 8.63 19.37
C ALA A 849 7.64 7.11 19.36
N MET A 850 6.59 6.44 19.86
CA MET A 850 6.45 4.98 19.92
C MET A 850 5.02 4.57 19.58
N VAL A 851 4.86 3.47 18.86
CA VAL A 851 3.62 2.68 18.79
C VAL A 851 3.95 1.27 19.29
N ARG A 852 3.19 0.76 20.26
CA ARG A 852 3.44 -0.53 20.92
C ARG A 852 2.18 -1.36 21.08
N LEU A 853 2.18 -2.55 20.47
CA LEU A 853 1.13 -3.56 20.56
C LEU A 853 1.46 -4.56 21.66
N ARG A 854 0.46 -4.95 22.46
CA ARG A 854 0.57 -5.94 23.54
C ARG A 854 -0.43 -7.10 23.37
N PRO A 855 -0.24 -8.01 22.39
CA PRO A 855 -1.14 -9.15 22.11
C PRO A 855 -1.38 -10.08 23.30
N GLN A 856 -0.44 -10.16 24.23
CA GLN A 856 -0.58 -10.90 25.49
C GLN A 856 -1.70 -10.39 26.40
N ASN A 857 -2.21 -9.18 26.15
CA ASN A 857 -3.31 -8.56 26.89
C ASN A 857 -4.66 -8.62 26.13
N TRP A 858 -4.72 -9.26 24.94
CA TRP A 858 -5.92 -9.34 24.12
C TRP A 858 -6.77 -10.54 24.57
N ASN A 859 -7.70 -10.33 25.51
CA ASN A 859 -8.60 -11.39 26.02
C ASN A 859 -10.01 -11.19 25.48
N GLU A 860 -10.57 -9.99 25.64
CA GLU A 860 -11.92 -9.63 25.19
C GLU A 860 -11.94 -9.32 23.69
N VAL A 861 -10.89 -8.69 23.15
CA VAL A 861 -10.84 -8.23 21.74
C VAL A 861 -10.36 -9.30 20.75
N LEU A 862 -9.67 -10.35 21.21
CA LEU A 862 -9.06 -11.37 20.34
C LEU A 862 -10.06 -12.18 19.49
N PRO A 863 -11.27 -12.55 19.98
CA PRO A 863 -12.28 -13.20 19.15
C PRO A 863 -12.72 -12.35 17.95
N ASP A 864 -12.93 -11.05 18.16
CA ASP A 864 -13.37 -10.12 17.11
C ASP A 864 -12.26 -9.89 16.07
N PHE A 865 -11.00 -9.75 16.50
CA PHE A 865 -9.85 -9.72 15.58
C PHE A 865 -9.76 -10.99 14.72
N ARG A 866 -10.01 -12.17 15.31
CA ARG A 866 -10.02 -13.44 14.55
C ARG A 866 -11.18 -13.49 13.56
N LEU A 867 -12.37 -13.07 13.96
CA LEU A 867 -13.53 -13.01 13.08
C LEU A 867 -13.27 -12.08 11.88
N SER A 868 -12.80 -10.86 12.15
CA SER A 868 -12.45 -9.87 11.11
C SER A 868 -11.36 -10.40 10.16
N TRP A 869 -10.38 -11.16 10.65
CA TRP A 869 -9.37 -11.82 9.82
C TRP A 869 -9.94 -12.95 8.96
N ALA A 870 -10.87 -13.77 9.48
CA ALA A 870 -11.55 -14.81 8.73
C ALA A 870 -12.51 -14.24 7.67
N GLU A 871 -13.12 -13.08 7.95
CA GLU A 871 -13.92 -12.35 6.97
C GLU A 871 -13.07 -11.78 5.83
N ASN A 872 -11.89 -11.20 6.13
CA ASN A 872 -10.93 -10.78 5.10
C ASN A 872 -10.42 -11.97 4.27
N ASP A 873 -10.09 -13.10 4.92
CA ASP A 873 -9.63 -14.32 4.23
C ASP A 873 -10.74 -14.91 3.33
N ARG A 874 -12.01 -14.89 3.78
CA ARG A 874 -13.18 -15.25 2.95
C ARG A 874 -13.30 -14.32 1.75
N GLU A 875 -13.32 -13.00 1.95
CA GLU A 875 -13.48 -12.04 0.84
C GLU A 875 -12.35 -12.16 -0.18
N ALA A 876 -11.12 -12.25 0.30
CA ALA A 876 -9.94 -12.49 -0.54
C ALA A 876 -10.04 -13.79 -1.35
N CYS A 877 -10.54 -14.87 -0.77
CA CYS A 877 -10.77 -16.12 -1.49
C CYS A 877 -11.91 -16.03 -2.51
N LEU A 878 -13.00 -15.35 -2.17
CA LEU A 878 -14.17 -15.17 -3.05
C LEU A 878 -13.84 -14.26 -4.24
N ASN A 879 -13.00 -13.24 -4.07
CA ASN A 879 -12.54 -12.35 -5.14
C ASN A 879 -11.80 -13.10 -6.27
N ASN A 880 -11.13 -14.22 -5.95
CA ASN A 880 -10.47 -15.07 -6.97
C ASN A 880 -11.47 -15.83 -7.88
N LEU A 881 -12.73 -16.02 -7.45
CA LEU A 881 -13.68 -16.91 -8.13
C LEU A 881 -14.12 -16.42 -9.51
N GLY A 882 -14.14 -15.11 -9.76
CA GLY A 882 -14.45 -14.54 -11.08
C GLY A 882 -13.46 -15.00 -12.15
N ALA A 883 -12.17 -14.81 -11.90
CA ALA A 883 -11.09 -15.19 -12.81
C ALA A 883 -11.06 -16.71 -13.03
N LEU A 884 -11.22 -17.50 -11.96
CA LEU A 884 -11.28 -18.96 -12.03
C LEU A 884 -12.50 -19.45 -12.83
N ALA A 885 -13.68 -18.82 -12.66
CA ALA A 885 -14.87 -19.15 -13.44
C ALA A 885 -14.73 -18.76 -14.92
N GLY A 886 -14.06 -17.64 -15.22
CA GLY A 886 -13.71 -17.25 -16.59
C GLY A 886 -12.85 -18.30 -17.31
N VAL A 887 -11.89 -18.90 -16.59
CA VAL A 887 -11.05 -19.99 -17.10
C VAL A 887 -11.81 -21.32 -17.21
N SER A 888 -12.57 -21.69 -16.19
CA SER A 888 -13.42 -22.89 -16.21
C SER A 888 -14.37 -22.90 -17.40
N ARG A 889 -15.02 -21.76 -17.67
CA ARG A 889 -15.96 -21.57 -18.78
C ARG A 889 -15.29 -21.73 -20.15
N ALA A 890 -13.99 -21.40 -20.27
CA ALA A 890 -13.21 -21.60 -21.49
C ALA A 890 -12.71 -23.05 -21.65
N LEU A 891 -12.31 -23.71 -20.56
CA LEU A 891 -11.87 -25.10 -20.57
C LEU A 891 -13.03 -26.08 -20.84
N THR A 892 -14.25 -25.76 -20.40
CA THR A 892 -15.46 -26.53 -20.76
C THR A 892 -16.07 -26.14 -22.11
N ALA A 893 -15.67 -25.03 -22.73
CA ALA A 893 -16.17 -24.63 -24.05
C ALA A 893 -15.80 -25.63 -25.15
N ARG A 894 -16.77 -26.01 -25.98
CA ARG A 894 -16.62 -26.98 -27.08
C ARG A 894 -17.02 -26.40 -28.43
N THR A 895 -16.39 -26.88 -29.49
CA THR A 895 -16.77 -26.59 -30.87
C THR A 895 -18.22 -27.03 -31.11
N PRO A 896 -19.05 -26.24 -31.82
CA PRO A 896 -20.43 -26.63 -32.13
C PRO A 896 -20.50 -28.02 -32.78
N GLY A 897 -21.24 -28.94 -32.17
CA GLY A 897 -21.41 -30.32 -32.65
C GLY A 897 -20.47 -31.37 -32.06
N ALA A 898 -19.49 -31.00 -31.22
CA ALA A 898 -18.64 -31.97 -30.52
C ALA A 898 -19.38 -32.67 -29.36
N THR A 899 -19.01 -33.92 -29.07
CA THR A 899 -19.54 -34.71 -27.93
C THR A 899 -18.92 -34.28 -26.59
N THR A 900 -19.59 -34.63 -25.49
CA THR A 900 -19.15 -34.27 -24.13
C THR A 900 -18.11 -35.22 -23.51
N ALA A 901 -17.72 -36.28 -24.22
CA ALA A 901 -16.90 -37.38 -23.66
C ALA A 901 -15.45 -36.96 -23.34
N ASP A 902 -14.87 -36.05 -24.12
CA ASP A 902 -13.45 -35.66 -24.03
C ASP A 902 -13.24 -34.37 -23.20
N ALA A 903 -14.11 -34.12 -22.22
CA ALA A 903 -14.04 -32.95 -21.37
C ALA A 903 -13.32 -33.27 -20.04
N PRO A 904 -12.32 -32.47 -19.59
CA PRO A 904 -11.84 -32.57 -18.23
C PRO A 904 -12.99 -32.26 -17.27
N THR A 905 -13.14 -33.08 -16.24
CA THR A 905 -14.21 -32.99 -15.23
C THR A 905 -13.67 -33.40 -13.86
N GLY A 906 -14.35 -33.00 -12.78
CA GLY A 906 -13.92 -33.28 -11.40
C GLY A 906 -12.53 -32.70 -11.12
N GLU A 907 -11.70 -33.45 -10.36
CA GLU A 907 -10.38 -32.99 -9.93
C GLU A 907 -9.42 -32.63 -11.10
N GLU A 908 -9.59 -33.21 -12.29
CA GLU A 908 -8.81 -32.82 -13.48
C GLU A 908 -9.17 -31.40 -13.93
N LEU A 909 -10.47 -31.07 -13.98
CA LEU A 909 -10.92 -29.72 -14.32
C LEU A 909 -10.48 -28.72 -13.26
N ASP A 910 -10.59 -29.07 -11.97
CA ASP A 910 -10.17 -28.22 -10.85
C ASP A 910 -8.69 -27.84 -10.96
N GLN A 911 -7.82 -28.82 -11.22
CA GLN A 911 -6.38 -28.60 -11.40
C GLN A 911 -6.06 -27.76 -12.64
N LEU A 912 -6.70 -28.06 -13.79
CA LEU A 912 -6.49 -27.30 -15.01
C LEU A 912 -6.99 -25.85 -14.90
N VAL A 913 -8.14 -25.62 -14.26
CA VAL A 913 -8.67 -24.28 -14.00
C VAL A 913 -7.68 -23.46 -13.19
N TRP A 914 -7.10 -24.03 -12.15
CA TRP A 914 -6.11 -23.37 -11.32
C TRP A 914 -4.83 -23.04 -12.09
N GLN A 915 -4.24 -24.03 -12.78
CA GLN A 915 -3.01 -23.87 -13.57
C GLN A 915 -3.16 -22.82 -14.70
N TYR A 916 -4.29 -22.82 -15.42
CA TYR A 916 -4.52 -21.85 -16.48
C TYR A 916 -4.87 -20.47 -15.91
N ALA A 917 -5.59 -20.36 -14.79
CA ALA A 917 -5.85 -19.07 -14.15
C ALA A 917 -4.56 -18.38 -13.70
N ASP A 918 -3.62 -19.14 -13.12
CA ASP A 918 -2.32 -18.62 -12.72
C ASP A 918 -1.57 -17.98 -13.91
N LYS A 919 -1.59 -18.68 -15.05
CA LYS A 919 -0.98 -18.24 -16.32
C LYS A 919 -1.68 -17.01 -16.94
N PHE A 920 -3.00 -17.03 -17.03
CA PHE A 920 -3.76 -15.91 -17.64
C PHE A 920 -3.70 -14.63 -16.81
N GLN A 921 -3.64 -14.76 -15.49
CA GLN A 921 -3.58 -13.62 -14.57
C GLN A 921 -2.15 -13.19 -14.23
N ALA A 922 -1.14 -13.99 -14.58
CA ALA A 922 0.27 -13.81 -14.21
C ALA A 922 0.48 -13.65 -12.69
N VAL A 923 -0.36 -14.33 -11.90
CA VAL A 923 -0.35 -14.38 -10.43
C VAL A 923 -0.81 -15.76 -10.00
N HIS A 924 -0.23 -16.31 -8.94
CA HIS A 924 -0.73 -17.51 -8.27
C HIS A 924 -1.94 -17.17 -7.40
N LEU A 925 -3.10 -17.75 -7.72
CA LEU A 925 -4.32 -17.60 -6.92
C LEU A 925 -4.36 -18.66 -5.82
N PHE A 926 -4.69 -18.32 -4.56
CA PHE A 926 -4.76 -19.31 -3.49
C PHE A 926 -5.90 -19.02 -2.50
N CYS A 927 -6.33 -20.04 -1.76
CA CYS A 927 -7.22 -19.85 -0.60
C CYS A 927 -6.37 -19.59 0.66
N PRO A 928 -6.54 -18.48 1.39
CA PRO A 928 -5.74 -18.17 2.59
C PRO A 928 -5.81 -19.24 3.68
N GLU A 929 -6.93 -19.97 3.76
CA GLU A 929 -7.17 -21.05 4.71
C GLU A 929 -6.79 -22.46 4.20
N GLY A 930 -6.20 -22.57 3.01
CA GLY A 930 -5.77 -23.84 2.42
C GLY A 930 -6.88 -24.64 1.71
N GLY A 931 -8.01 -24.01 1.40
CA GLY A 931 -9.10 -24.61 0.64
C GLY A 931 -8.78 -24.84 -0.84
N ARG A 932 -9.48 -25.77 -1.48
CA ARG A 932 -9.38 -26.05 -2.92
C ARG A 932 -10.44 -25.27 -3.69
N TYR A 933 -10.13 -24.93 -4.94
CA TYR A 933 -11.10 -24.39 -5.89
C TYR A 933 -11.74 -25.54 -6.68
N ILE A 934 -13.08 -25.56 -6.72
CA ILE A 934 -13.89 -26.62 -7.31
C ILE A 934 -14.77 -26.00 -8.39
N ALA A 935 -14.58 -26.41 -9.64
CA ALA A 935 -15.35 -25.99 -10.79
C ALA A 935 -16.71 -26.71 -10.84
N SER A 936 -17.76 -26.00 -11.23
CA SER A 936 -19.06 -26.64 -11.50
C SER A 936 -18.98 -27.51 -12.76
N PRO A 937 -19.77 -28.60 -12.88
CA PRO A 937 -19.76 -29.46 -14.08
C PRO A 937 -20.14 -28.75 -15.39
N ASP A 938 -20.84 -27.62 -15.32
CA ASP A 938 -21.13 -26.76 -16.47
C ASP A 938 -20.00 -25.75 -16.76
N GLY A 939 -18.97 -25.69 -15.92
CA GLY A 939 -17.82 -24.77 -15.97
C GLY A 939 -18.16 -23.28 -15.79
N ARG A 940 -19.40 -22.92 -15.45
CA ARG A 940 -19.81 -21.50 -15.37
C ARG A 940 -19.58 -20.86 -14.01
N SER A 941 -19.23 -21.65 -13.00
CA SER A 941 -18.94 -21.18 -11.65
C SER A 941 -17.80 -21.97 -11.03
N VAL A 942 -17.15 -21.36 -10.05
CA VAL A 942 -16.15 -22.00 -9.19
C VAL A 942 -16.52 -21.69 -7.75
N SER A 943 -16.25 -22.63 -6.85
CA SER A 943 -16.45 -22.48 -5.41
C SER A 943 -15.17 -22.86 -4.66
N CYS A 944 -14.99 -22.32 -3.45
CA CYS A 944 -13.97 -22.78 -2.53
C CYS A 944 -14.52 -23.89 -1.62
N SER A 945 -13.75 -24.95 -1.40
CA SER A 945 -14.11 -26.05 -0.48
C SER A 945 -14.35 -25.59 0.97
N ILE A 946 -13.79 -24.43 1.36
CA ILE A 946 -13.96 -23.81 2.68
C ILE A 946 -14.95 -22.64 2.59
N HIS A 947 -14.72 -21.70 1.69
CA HIS A 947 -15.48 -20.43 1.64
C HIS A 947 -16.74 -20.45 0.77
N GLY A 948 -17.08 -21.58 0.15
CA GLY A 948 -18.29 -21.70 -0.67
C GLY A 948 -18.21 -20.88 -1.96
N SER A 949 -19.30 -20.22 -2.33
CA SER A 949 -19.38 -19.35 -3.52
C SER A 949 -19.94 -17.97 -3.14
N VAL A 950 -19.92 -16.99 -4.03
CA VAL A 950 -20.51 -15.67 -3.72
C VAL A 950 -22.04 -15.73 -3.48
N LEU A 951 -22.72 -16.74 -4.01
CA LEU A 951 -24.16 -16.96 -3.78
C LEU A 951 -24.48 -17.90 -2.61
N ASP A 952 -23.47 -18.60 -2.09
CA ASP A 952 -23.52 -19.44 -0.89
C ASP A 952 -22.20 -19.30 -0.11
N PRO A 953 -21.94 -18.11 0.49
CA PRO A 953 -20.67 -17.82 1.12
C PRO A 953 -20.57 -18.51 2.48
N ARG A 954 -19.39 -19.06 2.75
CA ARG A 954 -19.09 -19.81 3.98
C ARG A 954 -17.81 -19.27 4.61
N GLN A 955 -17.66 -19.45 5.91
CA GLN A 955 -16.42 -19.19 6.65
C GLN A 955 -16.40 -20.02 7.93
N PRO A 956 -15.23 -20.38 8.46
CA PRO A 956 -15.12 -20.80 9.85
C PRO A 956 -15.38 -19.62 10.80
N SER A 957 -15.53 -19.91 12.09
CA SER A 957 -15.70 -18.89 13.15
C SER A 957 -14.41 -18.14 13.51
N ALA A 958 -13.26 -18.64 13.06
CA ALA A 958 -11.93 -18.03 13.19
C ALA A 958 -10.98 -18.66 12.15
N PRO A 959 -9.85 -18.02 11.79
CA PRO A 959 -8.99 -18.52 10.72
C PRO A 959 -8.44 -19.90 11.05
N THR A 960 -8.48 -20.83 10.09
CA THR A 960 -8.10 -22.24 10.34
C THR A 960 -6.72 -22.37 10.98
N GLU A 961 -6.49 -23.42 11.78
CA GLU A 961 -5.19 -23.54 12.49
C GLU A 961 -3.99 -23.61 11.54
N ALA A 962 -4.20 -24.12 10.32
CA ALA A 962 -3.21 -24.20 9.25
C ALA A 962 -2.99 -22.87 8.51
N SER A 963 -3.89 -21.88 8.63
CA SER A 963 -3.75 -20.61 7.93
C SER A 963 -2.53 -19.82 8.43
N ALA A 964 -1.81 -19.21 7.50
CA ALA A 964 -0.63 -18.42 7.82
C ALA A 964 -0.95 -17.17 8.67
N PRO A 965 -2.08 -16.45 8.48
CA PRO A 965 -2.55 -15.46 9.44
C PRO A 965 -2.72 -16.04 10.86
N SER A 966 -3.36 -17.20 11.00
CA SER A 966 -3.51 -17.87 12.30
C SER A 966 -2.16 -18.20 12.95
N LYS A 967 -1.17 -18.63 12.15
CA LYS A 967 0.21 -18.85 12.60
C LYS A 967 0.89 -17.56 13.05
N LEU A 968 0.82 -16.49 12.27
CA LEU A 968 1.37 -15.17 12.60
C LEU A 968 0.81 -14.64 13.94
N LEU A 969 -0.51 -14.70 14.13
CA LEU A 969 -1.17 -14.22 15.35
C LEU A 969 -0.82 -15.07 16.58
N ARG A 970 -0.62 -16.39 16.42
CA ARG A 970 -0.14 -17.26 17.51
C ARG A 970 1.30 -16.97 17.88
N GLU A 971 2.18 -16.78 16.89
CA GLU A 971 3.61 -16.54 17.11
C GLU A 971 3.90 -15.12 17.63
N LEU A 972 3.05 -14.12 17.34
CA LEU A 972 3.26 -12.75 17.80
C LEU A 972 3.20 -12.65 19.34
N ALA A 973 4.29 -12.20 19.96
CA ALA A 973 4.38 -11.90 21.39
C ALA A 973 4.24 -10.40 21.68
N GLY A 974 4.68 -9.54 20.76
CA GLY A 974 4.61 -8.09 20.87
C GLY A 974 5.10 -7.41 19.59
N ALA A 975 4.80 -6.12 19.44
CA ALA A 975 5.42 -5.30 18.41
C ALA A 975 5.62 -3.88 18.89
N THR A 976 6.78 -3.29 18.60
CA THR A 976 7.13 -1.92 18.99
C THR A 976 7.77 -1.19 17.81
N ALA A 977 7.13 -0.15 17.31
CA ALA A 977 7.70 0.81 16.37
C ALA A 977 8.14 2.07 17.14
N THR A 978 9.34 2.58 16.86
CA THR A 978 9.94 3.74 17.53
C THR A 978 10.53 4.70 16.51
N LEU A 979 10.30 6.00 16.69
CA LEU A 979 10.88 7.08 15.90
C LEU A 979 11.84 7.90 16.76
N ASN A 980 13.02 8.18 16.23
CA ASN A 980 14.08 8.97 16.86
C ASN A 980 14.64 9.99 15.87
N PHE A 981 14.61 11.26 16.23
CA PHE A 981 15.19 12.36 15.46
C PHE A 981 16.60 12.62 16.00
N THR A 982 17.63 12.22 15.25
CA THR A 982 19.04 12.43 15.61
C THR A 982 19.61 13.66 14.89
N GLN A 983 20.85 14.02 15.21
CA GLN A 983 21.57 15.06 14.45
C GLN A 983 21.84 14.63 13.00
N ASP A 984 21.96 13.32 12.75
CA ASP A 984 22.22 12.78 11.43
C ASP A 984 20.93 12.61 10.61
N GLY A 985 19.79 12.27 11.23
CA GLY A 985 18.51 12.16 10.55
C GLY A 985 17.40 11.45 11.34
N LEU A 986 16.36 10.98 10.65
CA LEU A 986 15.30 10.16 11.21
C LEU A 986 15.74 8.71 11.30
N ARG A 987 15.74 8.15 12.51
CA ARG A 987 15.93 6.73 12.76
C ARG A 987 14.60 6.11 13.16
N ALA A 988 14.09 5.19 12.35
CA ALA A 988 12.89 4.41 12.69
C ALA A 988 13.26 2.94 12.93
N VAL A 989 12.73 2.39 14.02
CA VAL A 989 13.01 1.03 14.50
C VAL A 989 11.69 0.29 14.68
N VAL A 990 11.53 -0.85 13.99
CA VAL A 990 10.41 -1.76 14.22
C VAL A 990 10.97 -3.06 14.79
N VAL A 991 10.41 -3.49 15.93
CA VAL A 991 10.71 -4.75 16.59
C VAL A 991 9.43 -5.55 16.68
N ILE A 992 9.47 -6.81 16.26
CA ILE A 992 8.39 -7.78 16.36
C ILE A 992 8.91 -8.93 17.22
N ASP A 993 8.39 -9.05 18.44
CA ASP A 993 8.73 -10.12 19.37
C ASP A 993 7.86 -11.34 19.10
N ARG A 994 8.44 -12.53 19.19
CA ARG A 994 7.83 -13.82 18.86
C ARG A 994 7.94 -14.82 20.02
N LYS A 995 6.96 -15.70 20.13
CA LYS A 995 6.85 -16.76 21.14
C LYS A 995 7.78 -17.94 20.85
#